data_AF-A0AAV5YT56-F1
#
_entry.id   AF-A0AAV5YT56-F1
#
_cell.length_a   1.000
_cell.length_b   1.000
_cell.length_c   1.000
_cell.angle_alpha   90.00
_cell.angle_beta   90.00
_cell.angle_gamma   90.00
#
_symmetry.space_group_name_H-M   'P 1'
#
loop_
_entity.id
_entity.type
_entity.pdbx_description
1 polymer ?
#
loop_
_entity_poly.entity_id
_entity_poly.type
_entity_poly.pdbx_seq_one_letter_code
_entity_poly.pdbx_strand_id
1 'polypeptide(L)'
;MISVMREYARSLKIVLLVVIVVFILTSGVLFYFGTSPFGSTGGRSSAVAVVNGEEIPRERYQRAQANIMAAYERMARQRVTPEMAERLGLSQQVMNELVTEAIVIQGAAKEGIRITDDELRATIQQIREFQENGRFSREEYLKVLRQVRLDPGQFETEVRRQLARRKMEAIIKQGVKVSEEEVRQAYAQRNERVRAAWAYAEFKPAMAAVHVADADLEPYVKAHAAQFSQPERRKLQYVLVAAAGPPSGVTDAEVEAYYTEHGSEFEEPKRVRVAHVLVRVPPVGGSDAENAAKAKIEDVIKRARGGEDFAKLAREISEDKASAAQGGELGLVGPGELVAPFEQAAFALKKGEISEPVRTPFGYHAIRVLDIREGGKAPLKDVAAKIKETLGTQKVERAAAARADEVKTALAAAPDFAAEARRLGLEAHESLFGRGDGLAEAGRDPQVDETLFGLTPGGVSAPIKTAGGYLIAKVVAQVPAGVPALPEIRDRVVEAIKRERAEQQVTDKARTLIASLGKGGDFAASAKAEGFTTGSLPAFSRAEPPKDRGSLPPGVLLAAVQTPAGQIAEPVRTPFGYHAIRVLDIREGGKAPLKDVAAKIKETLGTQKAERAAAARADEVKTALAAAPDFAAEARRLGLEAHESLFGRGDGLAEAGRDPQVDEALFGLAPGGVSAPIKTAGGYLIAKVVAQVPAGVPPLPEIRDRVVEAIKRERAEQQVTDKARTLIASLGKGGDFAATAKAEGFTTGSLPAFSRAEPPKDRGSLPPGVLLAAVQTPAGQIAEPVRGEGGVYVVKTLERQPAPADGFEKERSDLEKQVLEQKRALAWEDWIRGRLATAKIEVGGQPATMTR
;
A
#
# COMPACT_ATOMS: atom_id res chain seq x y z
N MET A 1 33.30 26.70 -77.13
CA MET A 1 32.75 27.22 -75.85
C MET A 1 31.40 26.58 -75.50
N ILE A 2 30.31 26.78 -76.27
CA ILE A 2 28.95 26.33 -75.86
C ILE A 2 28.83 24.80 -75.64
N SER A 3 29.62 23.98 -76.34
CA SER A 3 29.70 22.52 -76.10
C SER A 3 30.19 22.16 -74.70
N VAL A 4 31.36 22.69 -74.31
CA VAL A 4 32.03 22.42 -73.02
C VAL A 4 31.12 22.82 -71.83
N MET A 5 30.34 23.90 -71.96
CA MET A 5 29.37 24.30 -70.94
C MET A 5 28.20 23.32 -70.78
N ARG A 6 27.80 22.57 -71.81
CA ARG A 6 26.71 21.57 -71.71
C ARG A 6 27.14 20.28 -71.02
N GLU A 7 28.43 19.93 -71.13
CA GLU A 7 28.99 18.73 -70.51
C GLU A 7 29.11 18.92 -68.98
N TYR A 8 29.67 20.05 -68.55
CA TYR A 8 29.63 20.48 -67.15
C TYR A 8 28.20 20.66 -66.61
N ALA A 9 27.24 21.11 -67.42
CA ALA A 9 25.84 21.24 -66.99
C ALA A 9 25.11 19.89 -66.77
N ARG A 10 25.66 18.76 -67.23
CA ARG A 10 25.13 17.41 -66.90
C ARG A 10 25.80 16.83 -65.66
N SER A 11 27.12 16.91 -65.54
CA SER A 11 27.83 16.45 -64.34
C SER A 11 27.43 17.24 -63.10
N LEU A 12 27.32 18.58 -63.19
CA LEU A 12 26.89 19.43 -62.08
C LEU A 12 25.47 19.08 -61.60
N LYS A 13 24.55 18.69 -62.50
CA LYS A 13 23.19 18.26 -62.11
C LYS A 13 23.19 16.93 -61.35
N ILE A 14 24.02 15.97 -61.76
CA ILE A 14 24.14 14.68 -61.05
C ILE A 14 24.80 14.89 -59.69
N VAL A 15 25.88 15.67 -59.61
CA VAL A 15 26.55 16.02 -58.35
C VAL A 15 25.61 16.79 -57.42
N LEU A 16 24.87 17.78 -57.93
CA LEU A 16 23.91 18.55 -57.12
C LEU A 16 22.76 17.66 -56.63
N LEU A 17 22.26 16.72 -57.43
CA LEU A 17 21.19 15.81 -57.01
C LEU A 17 21.70 14.78 -55.98
N VAL A 18 22.92 14.28 -56.12
CA VAL A 18 23.57 13.45 -55.08
C VAL A 18 23.80 14.25 -53.80
N VAL A 19 24.26 15.50 -53.89
CA VAL A 19 24.42 16.38 -52.72
C VAL A 19 23.07 16.69 -52.07
N ILE A 20 22.00 16.93 -52.83
CA ILE A 20 20.65 17.14 -52.30
C ILE A 20 20.09 15.86 -51.66
N VAL A 21 20.30 14.68 -52.26
CA VAL A 21 19.85 13.41 -51.67
C VAL A 21 20.64 13.07 -50.41
N VAL A 22 21.96 13.27 -50.39
CA VAL A 22 22.78 13.12 -49.17
C VAL A 22 22.36 14.15 -48.12
N PHE A 23 22.12 15.40 -48.50
CA PHE A 23 21.67 16.45 -47.58
C PHE A 23 20.26 16.19 -47.03
N ILE A 24 19.34 15.61 -47.80
CA ILE A 24 18.02 15.18 -47.32
C ILE A 24 18.14 13.96 -46.41
N LEU A 25 19.01 12.99 -46.72
CA LEU A 25 19.23 11.80 -45.90
C LEU A 25 20.00 12.09 -44.60
N THR A 26 20.83 13.14 -44.54
CA THR A 26 21.52 13.56 -43.30
C THR A 26 20.77 14.63 -42.51
N SER A 27 20.13 15.60 -43.18
CA SER A 27 19.36 16.68 -42.50
C SER A 27 17.95 16.24 -42.12
N GLY A 28 17.38 15.23 -42.78
CA GLY A 28 16.06 14.67 -42.46
C GLY A 28 15.96 14.03 -41.07
N VAL A 29 17.10 13.82 -40.40
CA VAL A 29 17.20 13.32 -39.02
C VAL A 29 17.34 14.47 -38.00
N LEU A 30 17.65 15.70 -38.45
CA LEU A 30 18.10 16.79 -37.57
C LEU A 30 17.03 17.84 -37.18
N PHE A 31 15.75 17.60 -37.47
CA PHE A 31 14.66 18.56 -37.21
C PHE A 31 13.49 18.02 -36.34
N TYR A 32 13.70 16.96 -35.56
CA TYR A 32 12.70 16.47 -34.59
C TYR A 32 13.23 16.05 -33.21
N PHE A 33 14.46 16.43 -32.86
CA PHE A 33 14.99 16.30 -31.49
C PHE A 33 15.72 17.58 -31.07
N GLY A 34 15.36 18.11 -29.90
CA GLY A 34 15.97 19.31 -29.34
C GLY A 34 17.36 19.03 -28.78
N THR A 35 18.31 19.93 -29.00
CA THR A 35 19.72 19.77 -28.61
C THR A 35 19.97 20.20 -27.15
N SER A 36 20.49 19.28 -26.35
CA SER A 36 21.24 19.59 -25.12
C SER A 36 22.74 19.55 -25.42
N PRO A 37 23.55 20.55 -25.04
CA PRO A 37 24.98 20.56 -25.38
C PRO A 37 25.87 19.69 -24.46
N PHE A 38 26.85 19.00 -25.06
CA PHE A 38 28.06 18.42 -24.46
C PHE A 38 27.94 17.48 -23.23
N GLY A 39 28.19 16.18 -23.43
CA GLY A 39 28.48 15.25 -22.33
C GLY A 39 28.75 13.79 -22.72
N SER A 40 29.98 13.31 -22.50
CA SER A 40 30.44 11.90 -22.52
C SER A 40 30.17 11.01 -23.74
N THR A 41 31.24 10.53 -24.38
CA THR A 41 31.24 9.28 -25.17
C THR A 41 31.50 8.09 -24.24
N GLY A 42 30.79 6.96 -24.45
CA GLY A 42 31.15 5.67 -23.85
C GLY A 42 30.34 5.22 -22.64
N GLY A 43 29.03 5.01 -22.80
CA GLY A 43 28.20 4.26 -21.86
C GLY A 43 27.50 3.08 -22.56
N ARG A 44 27.42 1.91 -21.91
CA ARG A 44 26.44 0.89 -22.29
C ARG A 44 25.04 1.44 -21.98
N SER A 45 24.03 1.13 -22.81
CA SER A 45 22.67 1.65 -22.60
C SER A 45 22.21 1.43 -21.15
N SER A 46 21.73 2.51 -20.55
CA SER A 46 21.23 2.55 -19.18
C SER A 46 19.72 2.32 -19.11
N ALA A 47 19.08 1.94 -20.23
CA ALA A 47 17.68 1.54 -20.27
C ALA A 47 17.42 0.29 -19.42
N VAL A 48 16.21 0.16 -18.88
CA VAL A 48 15.73 -1.08 -18.25
C VAL A 48 14.86 -1.91 -19.21
N ALA A 49 14.21 -1.23 -20.16
CA ALA A 49 13.41 -1.82 -21.22
C ALA A 49 13.39 -0.89 -22.46
N VAL A 50 13.05 -1.45 -23.61
CA VAL A 50 12.86 -0.73 -24.88
C VAL A 50 11.51 -1.11 -25.47
N VAL A 51 10.72 -0.12 -25.89
CA VAL A 51 9.35 -0.28 -26.38
C VAL A 51 9.22 0.34 -27.76
N ASN A 52 9.12 -0.48 -28.80
CA ASN A 52 9.13 -0.06 -30.21
C ASN A 52 10.33 0.83 -30.62
N GLY A 53 11.43 0.78 -29.88
CA GLY A 53 12.62 1.63 -30.07
C GLY A 53 12.71 2.83 -29.12
N GLU A 54 11.69 3.11 -28.30
CA GLU A 54 11.78 4.08 -27.19
C GLU A 54 12.42 3.42 -25.97
N GLU A 55 13.59 3.90 -25.54
CA GLU A 55 14.22 3.45 -24.29
C GLU A 55 13.47 3.95 -23.05
N ILE A 56 13.32 3.10 -22.04
CA ILE A 56 12.84 3.46 -20.70
C ILE A 56 14.08 3.58 -19.78
N PRO A 57 14.52 4.80 -19.41
CA PRO A 57 15.75 4.99 -18.64
C PRO A 57 15.66 4.43 -17.22
N ARG A 58 16.77 3.89 -16.70
CA ARG A 58 16.86 3.36 -15.32
C ARG A 58 16.46 4.37 -14.25
N GLU A 59 16.79 5.64 -14.41
CA GLU A 59 16.34 6.68 -13.48
C GLU A 59 14.81 6.81 -13.43
N ARG A 60 14.13 6.71 -14.58
CA ARG A 60 12.67 6.82 -14.68
C ARG A 60 12.01 5.64 -13.95
N TYR A 61 12.57 4.45 -14.13
CA TYR A 61 12.19 3.26 -13.37
C TYR A 61 12.43 3.43 -11.87
N GLN A 62 13.60 3.91 -11.45
CA GLN A 62 13.93 4.14 -10.03
C GLN A 62 13.02 5.19 -9.38
N ARG A 63 12.67 6.28 -10.09
CA ARG A 63 11.71 7.29 -9.61
C ARG A 63 10.30 6.71 -9.47
N ALA A 64 9.83 5.93 -10.45
CA ALA A 64 8.54 5.23 -10.37
C ALA A 64 8.51 4.20 -9.23
N GLN A 65 9.62 3.46 -9.03
CA GLN A 65 9.78 2.51 -7.93
C GLN A 65 9.76 3.23 -6.56
N ALA A 66 10.49 4.33 -6.39
CA ALA A 66 10.44 5.13 -5.16
C ALA A 66 9.02 5.68 -4.89
N ASN A 67 8.32 6.13 -5.93
CA ASN A 67 6.95 6.64 -5.81
C ASN A 67 5.95 5.56 -5.36
N ILE A 68 6.03 4.34 -5.92
CA ILE A 68 5.13 3.24 -5.49
C ILE A 68 5.45 2.77 -4.06
N MET A 69 6.74 2.68 -3.67
CA MET A 69 7.09 2.35 -2.28
C MET A 69 6.52 3.39 -1.32
N ALA A 70 6.78 4.68 -1.56
CA ALA A 70 6.28 5.76 -0.70
C ALA A 70 4.74 5.83 -0.65
N ALA A 71 4.04 5.39 -1.69
CA ALA A 71 2.58 5.25 -1.68
C ALA A 71 2.12 4.09 -0.79
N TYR A 72 2.75 2.91 -0.90
CA TYR A 72 2.49 1.77 -0.02
C TYR A 72 2.83 2.06 1.44
N GLU A 73 3.95 2.72 1.72
CA GLU A 73 4.36 3.08 3.09
C GLU A 73 3.36 4.02 3.77
N ARG A 74 2.84 5.02 3.04
CA ARG A 74 1.77 5.90 3.55
C ARG A 74 0.45 5.16 3.82
N MET A 75 0.12 4.16 2.99
CA MET A 75 -1.13 3.40 3.11
C MET A 75 -1.06 2.34 4.22
N ALA A 76 0.03 1.58 4.29
CA ALA A 76 0.25 0.53 5.27
C ALA A 76 0.74 1.04 6.63
N ARG A 77 1.20 2.31 6.70
CA ARG A 77 1.89 2.91 7.86
C ARG A 77 3.11 2.11 8.33
N GLN A 78 3.71 1.34 7.43
CA GLN A 78 4.85 0.45 7.67
C GLN A 78 5.85 0.60 6.52
N ARG A 79 7.14 0.62 6.85
CA ARG A 79 8.24 0.69 5.88
C ARG A 79 8.24 -0.55 4.97
N VAL A 80 8.40 -0.36 3.66
CA VAL A 80 8.44 -1.46 2.68
C VAL A 80 9.88 -1.99 2.57
N THR A 81 10.08 -3.26 2.88
CA THR A 81 11.37 -3.94 2.68
C THR A 81 11.49 -4.47 1.25
N PRO A 82 12.72 -4.74 0.74
CA PRO A 82 12.91 -5.29 -0.61
C PRO A 82 12.18 -6.61 -0.83
N GLU A 83 12.19 -7.50 0.16
CA GLU A 83 11.52 -8.81 0.09
C GLU A 83 9.99 -8.65 0.12
N MET A 84 9.48 -7.63 0.82
CA MET A 84 8.05 -7.30 0.80
C MET A 84 7.64 -6.70 -0.55
N ALA A 85 8.46 -5.81 -1.12
CA ALA A 85 8.25 -5.26 -2.46
C ALA A 85 8.27 -6.33 -3.57
N GLU A 86 9.15 -7.33 -3.44
CA GLU A 86 9.24 -8.46 -4.36
C GLU A 86 8.04 -9.41 -4.20
N ARG A 87 7.67 -9.78 -2.97
CA ARG A 87 6.46 -10.58 -2.69
C ARG A 87 5.15 -9.91 -3.12
N LEU A 88 5.09 -8.58 -3.07
CA LEU A 88 3.97 -7.78 -3.56
C LEU A 88 4.05 -7.49 -5.08
N GLY A 89 5.10 -7.95 -5.77
CA GLY A 89 5.27 -7.78 -7.22
C GLY A 89 5.51 -6.34 -7.68
N LEU A 90 5.85 -5.41 -6.77
CA LEU A 90 5.85 -3.96 -7.05
C LEU A 90 6.84 -3.56 -8.16
N SER A 91 7.99 -4.23 -8.24
CA SER A 91 8.96 -4.04 -9.33
C SER A 91 8.37 -4.40 -10.70
N GLN A 92 7.61 -5.50 -10.78
CA GLN A 92 6.92 -5.91 -12.01
C GLN A 92 5.74 -4.98 -12.31
N GLN A 93 5.01 -4.51 -11.30
CA GLN A 93 3.95 -3.52 -11.47
C GLN A 93 4.50 -2.22 -12.09
N VAL A 94 5.62 -1.71 -11.59
CA VAL A 94 6.29 -0.50 -12.15
C VAL A 94 6.76 -0.72 -13.58
N MET A 95 7.33 -1.89 -13.90
CA MET A 95 7.71 -2.21 -15.27
C MET A 95 6.50 -2.25 -16.21
N ASN A 96 5.42 -2.94 -15.79
CA ASN A 96 4.18 -3.05 -16.54
C ASN A 96 3.52 -1.68 -16.76
N GLU A 97 3.54 -0.80 -15.75
CA GLU A 97 3.00 0.56 -15.82
C GLU A 97 3.79 1.42 -16.82
N LEU A 98 5.13 1.44 -16.72
CA LEU A 98 5.98 2.24 -17.61
C LEU A 98 5.92 1.77 -19.07
N VAL A 99 5.86 0.45 -19.31
CA VAL A 99 5.70 -0.11 -20.66
C VAL A 99 4.31 0.19 -21.21
N THR A 100 3.24 0.03 -20.40
CA THR A 100 1.87 0.39 -20.80
C THR A 100 1.76 1.87 -21.14
N GLU A 101 2.38 2.73 -20.34
CA GLU A 101 2.37 4.17 -20.53
C GLU A 101 3.13 4.57 -21.80
N ALA A 102 4.33 4.03 -22.07
CA ALA A 102 5.03 4.24 -23.34
C ALA A 102 4.17 3.85 -24.55
N ILE A 103 3.49 2.70 -24.51
CA ILE A 103 2.57 2.25 -25.58
C ILE A 103 1.38 3.21 -25.75
N VAL A 104 0.84 3.76 -24.64
CA VAL A 104 -0.19 4.80 -24.70
C VAL A 104 0.33 6.09 -25.36
N ILE A 105 1.53 6.57 -25.00
CA ILE A 105 2.12 7.79 -25.59
C ILE A 105 2.39 7.59 -27.09
N GLN A 106 2.96 6.45 -27.49
CA GLN A 106 3.20 6.11 -28.89
C GLN A 106 1.89 5.98 -29.68
N GLY A 107 0.85 5.39 -29.07
CA GLY A 107 -0.50 5.36 -29.63
C GLY A 107 -1.08 6.77 -29.81
N ALA A 108 -0.96 7.63 -28.80
CA ALA A 108 -1.41 9.02 -28.86
C ALA A 108 -0.72 9.79 -30.01
N ALA A 109 0.61 9.69 -30.09
CA ALA A 109 1.38 10.31 -31.17
C ALA A 109 0.99 9.78 -32.57
N LYS A 110 0.70 8.47 -32.70
CA LYS A 110 0.26 7.84 -33.96
C LYS A 110 -1.12 8.33 -34.42
N GLU A 111 -2.06 8.54 -33.49
CA GLU A 111 -3.36 9.17 -33.82
C GLU A 111 -3.28 10.72 -33.89
N GLY A 112 -2.07 11.29 -33.98
CA GLY A 112 -1.85 12.73 -34.13
C GLY A 112 -2.04 13.57 -32.86
N ILE A 113 -2.34 12.95 -31.71
CA ILE A 113 -2.57 13.63 -30.44
C ILE A 113 -1.24 14.19 -29.92
N ARG A 114 -1.09 15.50 -30.01
CA ARG A 114 0.00 16.27 -29.39
C ARG A 114 -0.55 17.16 -28.27
N ILE A 115 0.35 17.54 -27.35
CA ILE A 115 0.10 18.48 -26.26
C ILE A 115 0.86 19.77 -26.56
N THR A 116 0.10 20.84 -26.78
CA THR A 116 0.62 22.18 -27.06
C THR A 116 1.28 22.80 -25.82
N ASP A 117 2.13 23.80 -26.05
CA ASP A 117 2.81 24.52 -24.97
C ASP A 117 1.81 25.25 -24.07
N ASP A 118 0.67 25.70 -24.59
CA ASP A 118 -0.36 26.38 -23.81
C ASP A 118 -1.25 25.40 -23.03
N GLU A 119 -1.52 24.18 -23.52
CA GLU A 119 -2.12 23.11 -22.71
C GLU A 119 -1.21 22.72 -21.54
N LEU A 120 0.10 22.63 -21.77
CA LEU A 120 1.10 22.40 -20.72
C LEU A 120 1.11 23.56 -19.72
N ARG A 121 1.24 24.80 -20.20
CA ARG A 121 1.31 26.03 -19.40
C ARG A 121 0.08 26.18 -18.50
N ALA A 122 -1.12 26.02 -19.07
CA ALA A 122 -2.38 26.10 -18.33
C ALA A 122 -2.48 25.01 -17.24
N THR A 123 -2.00 23.80 -17.53
CA THR A 123 -1.97 22.70 -16.55
C THR A 123 -1.02 23.00 -15.40
N ILE A 124 0.20 23.47 -15.70
CA ILE A 124 1.20 23.81 -14.68
C ILE A 124 0.73 25.00 -13.82
N GLN A 125 0.06 25.99 -14.41
CA GLN A 125 -0.50 27.13 -13.69
C GLN A 125 -1.62 26.75 -12.69
N GLN A 126 -2.27 25.59 -12.85
CA GLN A 126 -3.30 25.09 -11.93
C GLN A 126 -2.75 24.35 -10.71
N ILE A 127 -1.45 24.02 -10.68
CA ILE A 127 -0.83 23.31 -9.56
C ILE A 127 -0.66 24.29 -8.38
N ARG A 128 -1.34 24.01 -7.27
CA ARG A 128 -1.42 24.88 -6.08
C ARG A 128 -0.05 25.14 -5.47
N GLU A 129 0.81 24.13 -5.50
CA GLU A 129 2.18 24.16 -4.99
C GLU A 129 3.09 25.09 -5.80
N PHE A 130 2.67 25.50 -7.00
CA PHE A 130 3.37 26.50 -7.83
C PHE A 130 2.65 27.86 -7.82
N GLN A 131 1.66 28.05 -6.94
CA GLN A 131 0.88 29.29 -6.84
C GLN A 131 1.25 30.08 -5.59
N GLU A 132 1.41 31.38 -5.80
CA GLU A 132 1.55 32.39 -4.76
C GLU A 132 0.29 33.27 -4.80
N ASN A 133 -0.40 33.40 -3.67
CA ASN A 133 -1.69 34.11 -3.58
C ASN A 133 -2.74 33.64 -4.62
N GLY A 134 -2.71 32.36 -5.02
CA GLY A 134 -3.63 31.78 -6.01
C GLY A 134 -3.30 32.09 -7.48
N ARG A 135 -2.10 32.61 -7.77
CA ARG A 135 -1.59 32.83 -9.13
C ARG A 135 -0.24 32.14 -9.29
N PHE A 136 0.04 31.59 -10.47
CA PHE A 136 1.30 30.90 -10.72
C PHE A 136 2.52 31.82 -10.49
N SER A 137 3.46 31.36 -9.66
CA SER A 137 4.73 32.04 -9.38
C SER A 137 5.88 31.19 -9.90
N ARG A 138 6.66 31.76 -10.84
CA ARG A 138 7.83 31.07 -11.42
C ARG A 138 8.91 30.81 -10.35
N GLU A 139 8.96 31.64 -9.31
CA GLU A 139 9.89 31.44 -8.20
C GLU A 139 9.50 30.24 -7.35
N GLU A 140 8.22 30.13 -6.97
CA GLU A 140 7.71 28.99 -6.19
C GLU A 140 7.81 27.68 -6.99
N TYR A 141 7.47 27.69 -8.28
CA TYR A 141 7.69 26.58 -9.21
C TYR A 141 9.13 26.05 -9.17
N LEU A 142 10.12 26.94 -9.35
CA LEU A 142 11.53 26.55 -9.32
C LEU A 142 12.01 26.18 -7.90
N LYS A 143 11.40 26.73 -6.84
CA LYS A 143 11.70 26.42 -5.43
C LYS A 143 11.23 25.00 -5.07
N VAL A 144 10.00 24.64 -5.40
CA VAL A 144 9.46 23.28 -5.18
C VAL A 144 10.25 22.25 -5.99
N LEU A 145 10.54 22.52 -7.27
CA LEU A 145 11.35 21.61 -8.09
C LEU A 145 12.77 21.39 -7.54
N ARG A 146 13.43 22.44 -7.04
CA ARG A 146 14.73 22.31 -6.34
C ARG A 146 14.63 21.45 -5.08
N GLN A 147 13.57 21.59 -4.28
CA GLN A 147 13.38 20.78 -3.06
C GLN A 147 13.27 19.29 -3.37
N VAL A 148 12.56 18.91 -4.44
CA VAL A 148 12.44 17.51 -4.89
C VAL A 148 13.56 17.06 -5.85
N ARG A 149 14.58 17.91 -6.07
CA ARG A 149 15.73 17.67 -6.96
C ARG A 149 15.35 17.28 -8.40
N LEU A 150 14.28 17.88 -8.94
CA LEU A 150 13.78 17.61 -10.28
C LEU A 150 14.06 18.78 -11.23
N ASP A 151 14.50 18.47 -12.45
CA ASP A 151 14.73 19.47 -13.50
C ASP A 151 13.39 19.96 -14.12
N PRO A 152 13.24 21.26 -14.43
CA PRO A 152 12.04 21.81 -15.08
C PRO A 152 11.68 21.15 -16.42
N GLY A 153 12.66 20.86 -17.28
CA GLY A 153 12.43 20.22 -18.58
C GLY A 153 12.01 18.76 -18.43
N GLN A 154 12.59 18.03 -17.48
CA GLN A 154 12.13 16.68 -17.11
C GLN A 154 10.69 16.72 -16.56
N PHE A 155 10.38 17.65 -15.66
CA PHE A 155 9.04 17.82 -15.10
C PHE A 155 8.00 18.14 -16.20
N GLU A 156 8.27 19.13 -17.05
CA GLU A 156 7.40 19.50 -18.17
C GLU A 156 7.18 18.34 -19.15
N THR A 157 8.21 17.53 -19.40
CA THR A 157 8.10 16.31 -20.22
C THR A 157 7.14 15.30 -19.60
N GLU A 158 7.24 15.02 -18.31
CA GLU A 158 6.32 14.09 -17.61
C GLU A 158 4.88 14.64 -17.56
N VAL A 159 4.69 15.96 -17.40
CA VAL A 159 3.36 16.58 -17.50
C VAL A 159 2.79 16.45 -18.93
N ARG A 160 3.58 16.65 -19.99
CA ARG A 160 3.14 16.39 -21.37
C ARG A 160 2.74 14.93 -21.59
N ARG A 161 3.49 13.97 -21.04
CA ARG A 161 3.15 12.53 -21.10
C ARG A 161 1.82 12.25 -20.38
N GLN A 162 1.64 12.75 -19.16
CA GLN A 162 0.35 12.62 -18.46
C GLN A 162 -0.82 13.24 -19.23
N LEU A 163 -0.63 14.42 -19.83
CA LEU A 163 -1.67 15.08 -20.62
C LEU A 163 -2.00 14.31 -21.90
N ALA A 164 -1.01 13.78 -22.62
CA ALA A 164 -1.23 12.94 -23.80
C ALA A 164 -1.99 11.65 -23.45
N ARG A 165 -1.61 10.99 -22.35
CA ARG A 165 -2.35 9.84 -21.78
C ARG A 165 -3.80 10.19 -21.48
N ARG A 166 -4.05 11.29 -20.73
CA ARG A 166 -5.42 11.74 -20.38
C ARG A 166 -6.25 12.08 -21.61
N LYS A 167 -5.66 12.74 -22.61
CA LYS A 167 -6.33 13.17 -23.86
C LYS A 167 -6.71 11.97 -24.73
N MET A 168 -5.83 10.96 -24.84
CA MET A 168 -6.14 9.69 -25.53
C MET A 168 -7.21 8.89 -24.77
N GLU A 169 -7.09 8.73 -23.46
CA GLU A 169 -8.09 8.05 -22.62
C GLU A 169 -9.47 8.72 -22.74
N ALA A 170 -9.53 10.06 -22.75
CA ALA A 170 -10.76 10.82 -22.93
C ALA A 170 -11.39 10.58 -24.31
N ILE A 171 -10.61 10.61 -25.40
CA ILE A 171 -11.11 10.38 -26.77
C ILE A 171 -11.73 8.98 -26.90
N ILE A 172 -11.06 7.95 -26.38
CA ILE A 172 -11.59 6.57 -26.38
C ILE A 172 -12.88 6.48 -25.57
N LYS A 173 -12.92 7.08 -24.36
CA LYS A 173 -14.11 7.07 -23.49
C LYS A 173 -15.26 7.94 -24.01
N GLN A 174 -15.01 8.94 -24.83
CA GLN A 174 -16.02 9.81 -25.43
C GLN A 174 -16.80 9.11 -26.57
N GLY A 175 -16.17 8.17 -27.29
CA GLY A 175 -16.84 7.35 -28.30
C GLY A 175 -17.81 6.30 -27.74
N VAL A 176 -17.68 5.95 -26.45
CA VAL A 176 -18.52 4.94 -25.80
C VAL A 176 -19.92 5.48 -25.51
N LYS A 177 -20.94 4.71 -25.89
CA LYS A 177 -22.35 4.92 -25.56
C LYS A 177 -22.92 3.68 -24.88
N VAL A 178 -23.95 3.87 -24.07
CA VAL A 178 -24.81 2.80 -23.53
C VAL A 178 -26.18 2.87 -24.21
N SER A 179 -26.80 1.72 -24.46
CA SER A 179 -28.16 1.60 -24.98
C SER A 179 -29.16 1.39 -23.85
N GLU A 180 -30.42 1.79 -24.03
CA GLU A 180 -31.46 1.61 -23.00
C GLU A 180 -31.61 0.14 -22.59
N GLU A 181 -31.43 -0.81 -23.52
CA GLU A 181 -31.51 -2.24 -23.24
C GLU A 181 -30.35 -2.72 -22.34
N GLU A 182 -29.14 -2.17 -22.46
CA GLU A 182 -28.04 -2.46 -21.52
C GLU A 182 -28.35 -1.90 -20.11
N VAL A 183 -29.05 -0.76 -20.02
CA VAL A 183 -29.50 -0.19 -18.73
C VAL A 183 -30.63 -1.03 -18.12
N ARG A 184 -31.61 -1.48 -18.91
CA ARG A 184 -32.68 -2.40 -18.47
C ARG A 184 -32.12 -3.75 -18.05
N GLN A 185 -31.17 -4.29 -18.82
CA GLN A 185 -30.49 -5.53 -18.47
C GLN A 185 -29.74 -5.35 -17.15
N ALA A 186 -29.05 -4.22 -16.95
CA ALA A 186 -28.45 -3.89 -15.66
C ALA A 186 -29.48 -3.68 -14.52
N TYR A 187 -30.72 -3.27 -14.83
CA TYR A 187 -31.83 -3.10 -13.88
C TYR A 187 -32.53 -4.43 -13.49
N ALA A 188 -32.71 -5.35 -14.43
CA ALA A 188 -33.14 -6.73 -14.14
C ALA A 188 -32.06 -7.44 -13.32
N GLN A 189 -30.82 -7.33 -13.81
CA GLN A 189 -29.64 -7.56 -12.98
C GLN A 189 -29.57 -6.66 -11.74
N ARG A 190 -30.54 -5.79 -11.34
CA ARG A 190 -30.61 -5.04 -10.04
C ARG A 190 -31.76 -5.36 -9.06
N ASN A 191 -33.00 -5.74 -9.41
CA ASN A 191 -34.10 -5.82 -8.40
C ASN A 191 -34.92 -7.15 -8.36
N GLU A 192 -34.39 -8.20 -7.71
CA GLU A 192 -34.82 -9.62 -7.76
C GLU A 192 -34.15 -10.41 -6.53
N ARG A 193 -34.66 -11.57 -6.00
CA ARG A 193 -34.36 -12.22 -4.66
C ARG A 193 -34.25 -13.82 -4.48
N VAL A 194 -33.12 -14.39 -3.92
CA VAL A 194 -32.67 -15.78 -3.38
C VAL A 194 -33.51 -16.77 -2.43
N ARG A 195 -33.08 -18.08 -2.15
CA ARG A 195 -33.37 -19.12 -1.04
C ARG A 195 -32.56 -20.48 -1.04
N ALA A 196 -31.79 -21.02 -0.04
CA ALA A 196 -30.77 -22.14 -0.22
C ALA A 196 -30.64 -23.35 0.80
N ALA A 197 -29.82 -24.37 0.46
CA ALA A 197 -29.26 -25.46 1.31
C ALA A 197 -27.70 -25.57 1.19
N TRP A 198 -26.95 -26.54 1.76
CA TRP A 198 -25.48 -26.74 1.56
C TRP A 198 -24.87 -28.05 2.16
N ALA A 199 -23.60 -28.37 1.85
CA ALA A 199 -22.73 -29.29 2.61
C ALA A 199 -21.22 -28.99 2.50
N TYR A 200 -20.37 -29.78 3.18
CA TYR A 200 -18.93 -29.54 3.37
C TYR A 200 -18.10 -30.82 3.63
N ALA A 201 -16.80 -30.83 3.28
CA ALA A 201 -15.82 -31.85 3.66
C ALA A 201 -14.44 -31.29 4.11
N GLU A 202 -13.82 -32.01 5.05
CA GLU A 202 -12.52 -31.70 5.64
C GLU A 202 -11.33 -32.36 4.92
N PHE A 203 -10.17 -31.70 4.98
CA PHE A 203 -8.93 -32.19 4.36
C PHE A 203 -8.06 -33.06 5.29
N LYS A 204 -8.15 -32.82 6.59
CA LYS A 204 -7.34 -33.48 7.63
C LYS A 204 -7.43 -35.01 7.61
N PRO A 205 -8.60 -35.65 7.34
CA PRO A 205 -8.68 -37.11 7.23
C PRO A 205 -8.03 -37.69 5.96
N ALA A 206 -8.16 -37.03 4.80
CA ALA A 206 -7.58 -37.52 3.55
C ALA A 206 -6.04 -37.49 3.57
N MET A 207 -5.46 -36.45 4.19
CA MET A 207 -4.02 -36.35 4.44
C MET A 207 -3.43 -37.54 5.20
N ALA A 208 -4.21 -38.17 6.08
CA ALA A 208 -3.77 -39.34 6.85
C ALA A 208 -3.86 -40.66 6.06
N ALA A 209 -4.60 -40.69 4.95
CA ALA A 209 -4.83 -41.88 4.12
C ALA A 209 -3.82 -42.07 2.98
N VAL A 210 -2.88 -41.14 2.80
CA VAL A 210 -1.92 -41.16 1.69
C VAL A 210 -0.55 -41.68 2.09
N HIS A 211 -0.06 -42.64 1.31
CA HIS A 211 1.30 -43.13 1.35
C HIS A 211 2.19 -42.43 0.30
N VAL A 212 3.47 -42.27 0.63
CA VAL A 212 4.52 -41.75 -0.24
C VAL A 212 5.73 -42.67 -0.07
N ALA A 213 6.27 -43.15 -1.19
CA ALA A 213 7.45 -44.00 -1.22
C ALA A 213 8.70 -43.14 -1.51
N ASP A 214 9.87 -43.56 -1.06
CA ASP A 214 11.10 -42.80 -1.26
C ASP A 214 11.49 -42.63 -2.74
N ALA A 215 11.01 -43.53 -3.62
CA ALA A 215 11.14 -43.39 -5.08
C ALA A 215 10.34 -42.22 -5.69
N ASP A 216 9.34 -41.67 -4.97
CA ASP A 216 8.57 -40.50 -5.41
C ASP A 216 9.37 -39.18 -5.30
N LEU A 217 10.41 -39.15 -4.45
CA LEU A 217 10.99 -37.91 -3.92
C LEU A 217 11.87 -37.17 -4.94
N GLU A 218 12.82 -37.85 -5.58
CA GLU A 218 13.73 -37.23 -6.55
C GLU A 218 13.00 -36.73 -7.83
N PRO A 219 12.07 -37.48 -8.44
CA PRO A 219 11.26 -36.96 -9.54
C PRO A 219 10.46 -35.72 -9.16
N TYR A 220 9.90 -35.68 -7.94
CA TYR A 220 9.10 -34.55 -7.46
C TYR A 220 9.95 -33.28 -7.25
N VAL A 221 11.11 -33.40 -6.61
CA VAL A 221 12.05 -32.27 -6.45
C VAL A 221 12.52 -31.74 -7.80
N LYS A 222 12.78 -32.63 -8.77
CA LYS A 222 13.18 -32.25 -10.13
C LYS A 222 12.08 -31.48 -10.87
N ALA A 223 10.81 -31.89 -10.70
CA ALA A 223 9.67 -31.19 -11.29
C ALA A 223 9.38 -29.84 -10.62
N HIS A 224 9.60 -29.73 -9.30
CA HIS A 224 9.20 -28.58 -8.48
C HIS A 224 10.39 -27.78 -7.94
N ALA A 225 11.55 -27.80 -8.62
CA ALA A 225 12.81 -27.24 -8.13
C ALA A 225 12.70 -25.79 -7.59
N ALA A 226 11.92 -24.94 -8.25
CA ALA A 226 11.69 -23.56 -7.80
C ALA A 226 11.05 -23.44 -6.40
N GLN A 227 10.21 -24.39 -5.99
CA GLN A 227 9.56 -24.43 -4.66
C GLN A 227 10.52 -24.84 -3.54
N PHE A 228 11.57 -25.61 -3.87
CA PHE A 228 12.54 -26.11 -2.90
C PHE A 228 13.84 -25.30 -2.84
N SER A 229 14.06 -24.40 -3.81
CA SER A 229 15.22 -23.51 -3.89
C SER A 229 15.34 -22.57 -2.68
N GLN A 230 16.59 -22.22 -2.34
CA GLN A 230 16.94 -21.21 -1.33
C GLN A 230 17.82 -20.10 -1.93
N PRO A 231 17.80 -18.87 -1.38
CA PRO A 231 18.74 -17.83 -1.74
C PRO A 231 20.15 -18.11 -1.21
N GLU A 232 21.14 -17.39 -1.75
CA GLU A 232 22.54 -17.46 -1.33
C GLU A 232 22.73 -17.04 0.14
N ARG A 233 23.57 -17.77 0.90
CA ARG A 233 23.87 -17.50 2.32
C ARG A 233 25.37 -17.59 2.62
N ARG A 234 25.76 -17.13 3.81
CA ARG A 234 27.13 -17.20 4.37
C ARG A 234 27.07 -17.92 5.72
N LYS A 235 27.87 -18.96 5.95
CA LYS A 235 28.15 -19.42 7.31
C LYS A 235 29.19 -18.48 7.93
N LEU A 236 28.88 -17.90 9.08
CA LEU A 236 29.71 -16.91 9.77
C LEU A 236 30.20 -17.43 11.14
N GLN A 237 31.36 -16.93 11.55
CA GLN A 237 31.76 -16.76 12.94
C GLN A 237 31.93 -15.25 13.19
N TYR A 238 31.44 -14.70 14.30
CA TYR A 238 31.52 -13.26 14.57
C TYR A 238 31.67 -12.89 16.04
N VAL A 239 32.22 -11.70 16.29
CA VAL A 239 32.32 -11.05 17.60
C VAL A 239 31.79 -9.62 17.53
N LEU A 240 31.32 -9.08 18.66
CA LEU A 240 30.95 -7.67 18.80
C LEU A 240 31.87 -6.98 19.81
N VAL A 241 32.50 -5.89 19.40
CA VAL A 241 33.28 -5.00 20.28
C VAL A 241 32.39 -3.83 20.69
N ALA A 242 31.75 -3.96 21.86
CA ALA A 242 30.83 -2.97 22.38
C ALA A 242 31.54 -1.63 22.70
N ALA A 243 30.84 -0.51 22.47
CA ALA A 243 31.27 0.81 22.89
C ALA A 243 31.00 0.97 24.40
N ALA A 244 31.94 0.53 25.23
CA ALA A 244 31.71 0.33 26.66
C ALA A 244 31.83 1.61 27.51
N GLY A 245 30.83 1.82 28.37
CA GLY A 245 30.87 2.78 29.48
C GLY A 245 30.19 4.13 29.19
N PRO A 246 29.79 4.88 30.24
CA PRO A 246 29.25 6.23 30.10
C PRO A 246 30.35 7.22 29.64
N PRO A 247 29.97 8.35 29.01
CA PRO A 247 30.88 9.42 28.65
C PRO A 247 31.79 9.85 29.82
N SER A 248 33.09 9.57 29.70
CA SER A 248 34.04 9.66 30.81
C SER A 248 35.46 9.96 30.33
N GLY A 249 36.37 10.26 31.26
CA GLY A 249 37.77 10.58 30.95
C GLY A 249 37.99 11.94 30.26
N VAL A 250 37.01 12.84 30.28
CA VAL A 250 37.14 14.23 29.79
C VAL A 250 37.56 15.15 30.93
N THR A 251 38.64 15.90 30.72
CA THR A 251 39.15 16.92 31.64
C THR A 251 38.49 18.26 31.38
N ASP A 252 38.46 19.14 32.38
CA ASP A 252 37.82 20.46 32.23
C ASP A 252 38.62 21.39 31.29
N ALA A 253 39.93 21.16 31.14
CA ALA A 253 40.77 21.82 30.13
C ALA A 253 40.38 21.45 28.69
N GLU A 254 39.94 20.20 28.45
CA GLU A 254 39.42 19.80 27.13
C GLU A 254 38.04 20.41 26.85
N VAL A 255 37.23 20.63 27.89
CA VAL A 255 35.95 21.33 27.80
C VAL A 255 36.15 22.82 27.48
N GLU A 256 37.14 23.46 28.11
CA GLU A 256 37.52 24.85 27.85
C GLU A 256 38.15 25.03 26.46
N ALA A 257 39.03 24.12 26.03
CA ALA A 257 39.60 24.12 24.67
C ALA A 257 38.49 23.97 23.61
N TYR A 258 37.60 22.99 23.75
CA TYR A 258 36.49 22.78 22.82
C TYR A 258 35.56 23.99 22.73
N TYR A 259 35.20 24.59 23.87
CA TYR A 259 34.40 25.83 23.92
C TYR A 259 35.10 27.05 23.29
N THR A 260 36.43 27.07 23.30
CA THR A 260 37.23 28.13 22.67
C THR A 260 37.29 27.95 21.16
N GLU A 261 37.61 26.74 20.69
CA GLU A 261 37.71 26.38 19.27
C GLU A 261 36.35 26.43 18.55
N HIS A 262 35.29 25.91 19.19
CA HIS A 262 33.94 25.78 18.62
C HIS A 262 33.04 26.92 19.07
N GLY A 263 33.62 28.11 19.30
CA GLY A 263 32.95 29.20 20.01
C GLY A 263 31.61 29.65 19.41
N SER A 264 31.47 29.61 18.09
CA SER A 264 30.25 29.96 17.36
C SER A 264 29.09 28.96 17.54
N GLU A 265 29.35 27.73 17.96
CA GLU A 265 28.28 26.76 18.32
C GLU A 265 27.52 27.16 19.59
N PHE A 266 28.07 28.11 20.36
CA PHE A 266 27.52 28.59 21.62
C PHE A 266 27.03 30.04 21.55
N GLU A 267 26.98 30.66 20.38
CA GLU A 267 26.49 32.04 20.20
C GLU A 267 24.99 32.06 19.86
N GLU A 268 24.17 32.58 20.78
CA GLU A 268 22.78 32.90 20.48
C GLU A 268 22.71 34.21 19.67
N PRO A 269 22.05 34.23 18.49
CA PRO A 269 21.91 35.46 17.71
C PRO A 269 20.93 36.44 18.38
N LYS A 270 21.16 37.74 18.16
CA LYS A 270 20.24 38.81 18.56
C LYS A 270 18.82 38.52 18.04
N ARG A 271 17.82 38.66 18.90
CA ARG A 271 16.39 38.55 18.55
C ARG A 271 15.61 39.77 19.01
N VAL A 272 14.66 40.24 18.19
CA VAL A 272 13.80 41.40 18.49
C VAL A 272 12.33 40.98 18.51
N ARG A 273 11.56 41.45 19.51
CA ARG A 273 10.10 41.29 19.52
C ARG A 273 9.46 42.50 18.88
N VAL A 274 8.66 42.31 17.85
CA VAL A 274 8.14 43.40 17.01
C VAL A 274 6.64 43.36 16.81
N ALA A 275 6.07 44.55 16.61
CA ALA A 275 4.72 44.75 16.07
C ALA A 275 4.77 45.63 14.82
N HIS A 276 3.80 45.50 13.93
CA HIS A 276 3.69 46.34 12.74
C HIS A 276 2.27 46.81 12.41
N VAL A 277 2.20 47.84 11.56
CA VAL A 277 0.99 48.23 10.82
C VAL A 277 1.37 48.23 9.35
N LEU A 278 0.75 47.37 8.53
CA LEU A 278 0.96 47.28 7.09
C LEU A 278 -0.17 47.99 6.34
N VAL A 279 0.15 48.81 5.35
CA VAL A 279 -0.77 49.24 4.28
C VAL A 279 -0.19 48.76 2.95
N ARG A 280 -0.98 47.99 2.18
CA ARG A 280 -0.49 47.19 1.06
C ARG A 280 -0.26 48.01 -0.20
N VAL A 281 0.84 47.72 -0.89
CA VAL A 281 1.19 48.28 -2.21
C VAL A 281 1.86 47.17 -3.03
N PRO A 282 1.54 47.02 -4.33
CA PRO A 282 2.23 46.06 -5.20
C PRO A 282 3.77 46.19 -5.17
N PRO A 283 4.54 45.13 -5.51
CA PRO A 283 6.01 45.18 -5.51
C PRO A 283 6.61 46.18 -6.52
N VAL A 284 5.87 46.55 -7.57
CA VAL A 284 6.27 47.57 -8.55
C VAL A 284 5.59 48.89 -8.19
N GLY A 285 6.39 49.93 -7.97
CA GLY A 285 5.91 51.25 -7.53
C GLY A 285 5.49 52.20 -8.66
N GLY A 286 5.16 53.45 -8.28
CA GLY A 286 4.88 54.56 -9.21
C GLY A 286 3.41 54.87 -9.44
N SER A 287 2.54 54.68 -8.44
CA SER A 287 1.11 55.03 -8.52
C SER A 287 0.63 55.85 -7.32
N ASP A 288 -0.49 56.58 -7.45
CA ASP A 288 -1.05 57.39 -6.37
C ASP A 288 -1.37 56.59 -5.10
N ALA A 289 -1.70 55.31 -5.26
CA ALA A 289 -1.90 54.37 -4.15
C ALA A 289 -0.65 54.17 -3.29
N GLU A 290 0.56 54.30 -3.87
CA GLU A 290 1.82 54.20 -3.14
C GLU A 290 2.06 55.43 -2.25
N ASN A 291 1.78 56.63 -2.78
CA ASN A 291 1.82 57.87 -2.01
C ASN A 291 0.77 57.86 -0.87
N ALA A 292 -0.45 57.41 -1.16
CA ALA A 292 -1.51 57.28 -0.16
C ALA A 292 -1.18 56.24 0.94
N ALA A 293 -0.54 55.12 0.58
CA ALA A 293 -0.10 54.11 1.55
C ALA A 293 1.04 54.63 2.44
N LYS A 294 2.02 55.34 1.86
CA LYS A 294 3.09 56.01 2.61
C LYS A 294 2.52 57.03 3.60
N ALA A 295 1.62 57.91 3.15
CA ALA A 295 0.99 58.93 3.98
C ALA A 295 0.15 58.34 5.13
N LYS A 296 -0.58 57.24 4.90
CA LYS A 296 -1.28 56.49 5.97
C LYS A 296 -0.32 55.97 7.04
N ILE A 297 0.83 55.43 6.64
CA ILE A 297 1.85 54.93 7.56
C ILE A 297 2.57 56.07 8.29
N GLU A 298 2.78 57.22 7.65
CA GLU A 298 3.27 58.43 8.30
C GLU A 298 2.31 58.95 9.38
N ASP A 299 1.00 58.91 9.13
CA ASP A 299 -0.01 59.24 10.16
C ASP A 299 0.00 58.24 11.33
N VAL A 300 0.08 56.93 11.06
CA VAL A 300 0.23 55.89 12.10
C VAL A 300 1.47 56.14 12.96
N ILE A 301 2.62 56.41 12.34
CA ILE A 301 3.88 56.69 13.04
C ILE A 301 3.74 57.98 13.87
N LYS A 302 3.14 59.03 13.31
CA LYS A 302 2.90 60.31 14.01
C LYS A 302 1.96 60.15 15.21
N ARG A 303 0.83 59.45 15.06
CA ARG A 303 -0.15 59.17 16.13
C ARG A 303 0.48 58.34 17.25
N ALA A 304 1.23 57.29 16.90
CA ALA A 304 1.91 56.45 17.88
C ALA A 304 3.07 57.17 18.60
N ARG A 305 3.85 58.00 17.90
CA ARG A 305 4.87 58.87 18.52
C ARG A 305 4.24 59.98 19.38
N GLY A 306 3.01 60.38 19.08
CA GLY A 306 2.18 61.25 19.91
C GLY A 306 1.55 60.58 21.14
N GLY A 307 1.80 59.28 21.36
CA GLY A 307 1.34 58.53 22.53
C GLY A 307 0.06 57.72 22.34
N GLU A 308 -0.51 57.65 21.14
CA GLU A 308 -1.64 56.73 20.88
C GLU A 308 -1.17 55.27 20.87
N ASP A 309 -2.01 54.35 21.38
CA ASP A 309 -1.65 52.93 21.47
C ASP A 309 -1.44 52.29 20.08
N PHE A 310 -0.25 51.74 19.89
CA PHE A 310 0.15 51.11 18.64
C PHE A 310 -0.67 49.85 18.34
N ALA A 311 -1.12 49.11 19.36
CA ALA A 311 -1.93 47.92 19.17
C ALA A 311 -3.38 48.26 18.77
N LYS A 312 -3.93 49.41 19.20
CA LYS A 312 -5.16 50.00 18.67
C LYS A 312 -4.97 50.41 17.21
N LEU A 313 -3.91 51.16 16.89
CA LEU A 313 -3.61 51.60 15.52
C LEU A 313 -3.45 50.41 14.56
N ALA A 314 -2.81 49.32 14.99
CA ALA A 314 -2.72 48.08 14.21
C ALA A 314 -4.09 47.44 13.94
N ARG A 315 -4.99 47.38 14.93
CA ARG A 315 -6.37 46.88 14.76
C ARG A 315 -7.21 47.76 13.82
N GLU A 316 -7.05 49.07 13.95
CA GLU A 316 -7.80 50.10 13.22
C GLU A 316 -7.36 50.18 11.75
N ILE A 317 -6.04 50.19 11.48
CA ILE A 317 -5.48 50.63 10.19
C ILE A 317 -4.77 49.49 9.43
N SER A 318 -4.24 48.44 10.09
CA SER A 318 -3.42 47.44 9.40
C SER A 318 -4.23 46.56 8.44
N GLU A 319 -3.71 46.38 7.24
CA GLU A 319 -4.22 45.50 6.19
C GLU A 319 -3.63 44.08 6.29
N ASP A 320 -2.66 43.83 7.17
CA ASP A 320 -2.40 42.47 7.67
C ASP A 320 -3.38 42.10 8.78
N LYS A 321 -4.46 41.41 8.42
CA LYS A 321 -5.50 41.01 9.36
C LYS A 321 -5.09 39.87 10.31
N ALA A 322 -3.96 39.18 10.07
CA ALA A 322 -3.49 38.11 10.96
C ALA A 322 -2.81 38.67 12.23
N SER A 323 -1.88 39.62 12.07
CA SER A 323 -1.26 40.31 13.20
C SER A 323 -2.15 41.41 13.79
N ALA A 324 -2.97 42.10 12.98
CA ALA A 324 -3.79 43.24 13.43
C ALA A 324 -4.60 42.95 14.69
N ALA A 325 -5.33 41.83 14.74
CA ALA A 325 -6.14 41.44 15.89
C ALA A 325 -5.32 41.36 17.20
N GLN A 326 -4.08 40.91 17.08
CA GLN A 326 -3.09 40.76 18.16
C GLN A 326 -2.31 42.06 18.44
N GLY A 327 -2.74 43.20 17.89
CA GLY A 327 -2.04 44.48 18.05
C GLY A 327 -0.87 44.68 17.10
N GLY A 328 -0.82 43.92 16.01
CA GLY A 328 0.25 43.95 15.02
C GLY A 328 1.47 43.10 15.37
N GLU A 329 1.46 42.38 16.50
CA GLU A 329 2.60 41.56 16.94
C GLU A 329 2.94 40.43 15.96
N LEU A 330 4.25 40.24 15.74
CA LEU A 330 4.84 39.15 14.93
C LEU A 330 5.69 38.18 15.79
N GLY A 331 5.74 38.36 17.11
CA GLY A 331 6.54 37.56 18.02
C GLY A 331 8.02 37.97 18.08
N LEU A 332 8.88 37.05 18.53
CA LEU A 332 10.32 37.25 18.78
C LEU A 332 11.14 36.66 17.61
N VAL A 333 11.55 37.53 16.69
CA VAL A 333 12.23 37.15 15.44
C VAL A 333 13.76 37.22 15.54
N GLY A 334 14.44 36.35 14.81
CA GLY A 334 15.89 36.34 14.59
C GLY A 334 16.29 36.69 13.15
N PRO A 335 17.59 36.77 12.85
CA PRO A 335 18.09 37.11 11.51
C PRO A 335 17.69 36.07 10.46
N GLY A 336 17.21 36.52 9.31
CA GLY A 336 16.70 35.65 8.22
C GLY A 336 15.26 35.17 8.41
N GLU A 337 14.59 35.54 9.51
CA GLU A 337 13.17 35.21 9.74
C GLU A 337 12.21 36.27 9.14
N LEU A 338 12.72 37.41 8.65
CA LEU A 338 11.94 38.49 8.04
C LEU A 338 12.51 38.98 6.70
N VAL A 339 11.70 39.72 5.92
CA VAL A 339 12.16 40.33 4.67
C VAL A 339 13.15 41.47 4.93
N ALA A 340 14.27 41.50 4.20
CA ALA A 340 15.43 42.34 4.51
C ALA A 340 15.15 43.83 4.82
N PRO A 341 14.28 44.57 4.10
CA PRO A 341 14.01 45.98 4.44
C PRO A 341 13.30 46.15 5.78
N PHE A 342 12.44 45.19 6.14
CA PHE A 342 11.77 45.16 7.45
C PHE A 342 12.76 44.79 8.54
N GLU A 343 13.58 43.75 8.30
CA GLU A 343 14.59 43.27 9.26
C GLU A 343 15.62 44.36 9.60
N GLN A 344 16.17 45.03 8.59
CA GLN A 344 17.14 46.13 8.77
C GLN A 344 16.57 47.26 9.64
N ALA A 345 15.30 47.65 9.40
CA ALA A 345 14.63 48.66 10.21
C ALA A 345 14.30 48.16 11.63
N ALA A 346 13.87 46.90 11.78
CA ALA A 346 13.54 46.29 13.08
C ALA A 346 14.76 46.15 14.00
N PHE A 347 15.92 45.75 13.46
CA PHE A 347 17.16 45.54 14.23
C PHE A 347 17.92 46.85 14.52
N ALA A 348 17.65 47.94 13.78
CA ALA A 348 18.24 49.26 14.02
C ALA A 348 17.53 50.08 15.13
N LEU A 349 16.30 49.71 15.50
CA LEU A 349 15.50 50.38 16.54
C LEU A 349 15.84 49.88 17.95
N LYS A 350 15.73 50.76 18.95
CA LYS A 350 15.76 50.37 20.37
C LYS A 350 14.38 49.96 20.87
N LYS A 351 14.36 49.27 22.02
CA LYS A 351 13.12 48.87 22.70
C LYS A 351 12.19 50.07 22.93
N GLY A 352 10.96 49.98 22.43
CA GLY A 352 9.92 51.00 22.50
C GLY A 352 9.83 51.92 21.28
N GLU A 353 10.91 52.05 20.49
CA GLU A 353 11.00 52.94 19.33
C GLU A 353 10.16 52.46 18.13
N ILE A 354 9.85 53.39 17.22
CA ILE A 354 9.01 53.19 16.04
C ILE A 354 9.77 53.67 14.81
N SER A 355 9.77 52.87 13.74
CA SER A 355 10.45 53.14 12.47
C SER A 355 9.93 54.40 11.76
N GLU A 356 10.70 54.88 10.79
CA GLU A 356 10.16 55.61 9.64
C GLU A 356 9.34 54.68 8.72
N PRO A 357 8.60 55.17 7.70
CA PRO A 357 7.83 54.33 6.80
C PRO A 357 8.69 53.34 6.01
N VAL A 358 8.61 52.04 6.33
CA VAL A 358 9.45 51.00 5.69
C VAL A 358 8.73 50.40 4.48
N ARG A 359 9.30 50.56 3.28
CA ARG A 359 8.82 49.91 2.07
C ARG A 359 9.35 48.48 1.98
N THR A 360 8.44 47.51 1.85
CA THR A 360 8.73 46.11 1.53
C THR A 360 7.96 45.69 0.28
N PRO A 361 8.17 44.47 -0.27
CA PRO A 361 7.35 43.95 -1.37
C PRO A 361 5.84 43.88 -1.06
N PHE A 362 5.45 43.87 0.23
CA PHE A 362 4.05 43.79 0.65
C PHE A 362 3.36 45.16 0.75
N GLY A 363 4.11 46.26 0.90
CA GLY A 363 3.58 47.61 1.06
C GLY A 363 4.46 48.50 1.93
N TYR A 364 3.86 49.47 2.62
CA TYR A 364 4.51 50.27 3.66
C TYR A 364 4.18 49.74 5.04
N HIS A 365 5.19 49.74 5.93
CA HIS A 365 5.04 49.35 7.33
C HIS A 365 5.44 50.48 8.27
N ALA A 366 4.65 50.69 9.32
CA ALA A 366 5.15 51.19 10.59
C ALA A 366 5.62 49.97 11.40
N ILE A 367 6.83 50.00 11.95
CA ILE A 367 7.40 48.91 12.77
C ILE A 367 7.68 49.45 14.16
N ARG A 368 7.28 48.73 15.22
CA ARG A 368 7.62 49.04 16.61
C ARG A 368 8.35 47.87 17.25
N VAL A 369 9.48 48.14 17.88
CA VAL A 369 10.18 47.15 18.71
C VAL A 369 9.59 47.17 20.12
N LEU A 370 9.09 46.02 20.58
CA LEU A 370 8.49 45.83 21.89
C LEU A 370 9.51 45.33 22.93
N ASP A 371 10.47 44.50 22.50
CA ASP A 371 11.52 43.95 23.34
C ASP A 371 12.76 43.58 22.51
N ILE A 372 13.92 43.50 23.15
CA ILE A 372 15.17 43.08 22.50
C ILE A 372 15.91 42.10 23.40
N ARG A 373 16.35 40.98 22.81
CA ARG A 373 17.34 40.08 23.38
C ARG A 373 18.60 40.21 22.54
N GLU A 374 19.65 40.81 23.09
CA GLU A 374 20.88 41.12 22.35
C GLU A 374 21.65 39.88 21.86
N GLY A 375 21.33 38.69 22.36
CA GLY A 375 22.07 37.46 22.09
C GLY A 375 23.40 37.42 22.86
N GLY A 376 24.32 36.56 22.43
CA GLY A 376 25.66 36.44 22.99
C GLY A 376 26.11 34.99 23.16
N LYS A 377 27.39 34.81 23.51
CA LYS A 377 27.96 33.48 23.78
C LYS A 377 27.48 32.94 25.13
N ALA A 378 26.79 31.79 25.11
CA ALA A 378 26.33 31.10 26.30
C ALA A 378 27.53 30.78 27.22
N PRO A 379 27.53 31.18 28.51
CA PRO A 379 28.69 31.01 29.37
C PRO A 379 29.13 29.55 29.51
N LEU A 380 30.45 29.30 29.54
CA LEU A 380 31.02 27.95 29.63
C LEU A 380 30.36 27.09 30.72
N LYS A 381 30.10 27.66 31.91
CA LYS A 381 29.41 26.99 33.02
C LYS A 381 28.05 26.36 32.67
N ASP A 382 27.32 26.93 31.70
CA ASP A 382 25.96 26.53 31.33
C ASP A 382 25.96 25.49 30.20
N VAL A 383 27.07 25.37 29.45
CA VAL A 383 27.25 24.42 28.33
C VAL A 383 28.25 23.29 28.62
N ALA A 384 29.10 23.44 29.64
CA ALA A 384 30.19 22.52 29.98
C ALA A 384 29.72 21.06 30.15
N ALA A 385 28.55 20.83 30.74
CA ALA A 385 28.01 19.48 30.91
C ALA A 385 27.75 18.78 29.55
N LYS A 386 27.12 19.49 28.61
CA LYS A 386 26.84 19.00 27.24
C LYS A 386 28.13 18.80 26.44
N ILE A 387 29.12 19.68 26.60
CA ILE A 387 30.45 19.52 25.99
C ILE A 387 31.14 18.26 26.55
N LYS A 388 31.10 18.05 27.87
CA LYS A 388 31.72 16.91 28.54
C LYS A 388 31.08 15.57 28.14
N GLU A 389 29.76 15.55 27.97
CA GLU A 389 29.01 14.42 27.40
C GLU A 389 29.40 14.14 25.94
N THR A 390 29.46 15.19 25.10
CA THR A 390 29.84 15.08 23.67
C THR A 390 31.26 14.55 23.52
N LEU A 391 32.24 15.16 24.19
CA LEU A 391 33.64 14.73 24.16
C LEU A 391 33.83 13.34 24.75
N GLY A 392 33.11 13.00 25.82
CA GLY A 392 33.20 11.68 26.46
C GLY A 392 32.65 10.58 25.55
N THR A 393 31.56 10.85 24.84
CA THR A 393 31.02 9.96 23.81
C THR A 393 32.04 9.75 22.68
N GLN A 394 32.64 10.83 22.17
CA GLN A 394 33.69 10.73 21.14
C GLN A 394 34.93 9.95 21.62
N LYS A 395 35.34 10.08 22.89
CA LYS A 395 36.45 9.29 23.46
C LYS A 395 36.11 7.80 23.53
N VAL A 396 34.90 7.45 24.00
CA VAL A 396 34.43 6.05 24.05
C VAL A 396 34.34 5.44 22.65
N GLU A 397 33.80 6.16 21.66
CA GLU A 397 33.76 5.67 20.28
C GLU A 397 35.15 5.45 19.68
N ARG A 398 36.09 6.39 19.87
CA ARG A 398 37.47 6.26 19.37
C ARG A 398 38.20 5.08 20.03
N ALA A 399 38.01 4.87 21.33
CA ALA A 399 38.58 3.73 22.05
C ALA A 399 37.99 2.39 21.56
N ALA A 400 36.68 2.33 21.34
CA ALA A 400 36.01 1.15 20.81
C ALA A 400 36.46 0.81 19.38
N ALA A 401 36.62 1.82 18.52
CA ALA A 401 37.15 1.64 17.17
C ALA A 401 38.59 1.09 17.18
N ALA A 402 39.49 1.71 17.96
CA ALA A 402 40.87 1.24 18.09
C ALA A 402 40.95 -0.20 18.63
N ARG A 403 40.14 -0.54 19.65
CA ARG A 403 40.04 -1.90 20.16
C ARG A 403 39.49 -2.88 19.12
N ALA A 404 38.58 -2.45 18.26
CA ALA A 404 38.07 -3.28 17.18
C ALA A 404 39.14 -3.56 16.10
N ASP A 405 39.99 -2.59 15.76
CA ASP A 405 41.12 -2.81 14.84
C ASP A 405 42.18 -3.76 15.42
N GLU A 406 42.50 -3.67 16.73
CA GLU A 406 43.34 -4.66 17.43
C GLU A 406 42.75 -6.07 17.33
N VAL A 407 41.48 -6.21 17.72
CA VAL A 407 40.74 -7.49 17.75
C VAL A 407 40.67 -8.08 16.34
N LYS A 408 40.33 -7.27 15.33
CA LYS A 408 40.30 -7.69 13.92
C LYS A 408 41.66 -8.16 13.43
N THR A 409 42.74 -7.52 13.87
CA THR A 409 44.11 -7.89 13.48
C THR A 409 44.51 -9.25 14.09
N ALA A 410 44.20 -9.47 15.36
CA ALA A 410 44.44 -10.76 16.02
C ALA A 410 43.57 -11.89 15.43
N LEU A 411 42.27 -11.67 15.25
CA LEU A 411 41.34 -12.65 14.69
C LEU A 411 41.63 -13.01 13.22
N ALA A 412 42.20 -12.10 12.44
CA ALA A 412 42.62 -12.37 11.06
C ALA A 412 43.90 -13.21 10.97
N ALA A 413 44.76 -13.18 12.00
CA ALA A 413 45.96 -14.01 12.08
C ALA A 413 45.71 -15.39 12.74
N ALA A 414 44.59 -15.56 13.44
CA ALA A 414 44.30 -16.76 14.21
C ALA A 414 43.79 -17.95 13.35
N PRO A 415 44.30 -19.18 13.57
CA PRO A 415 43.77 -20.38 12.93
C PRO A 415 42.34 -20.68 13.41
N ASP A 416 42.11 -20.60 14.73
CA ASP A 416 40.79 -20.69 15.37
C ASP A 416 40.35 -19.29 15.84
N PHE A 417 39.33 -18.76 15.16
CA PHE A 417 38.72 -17.46 15.43
C PHE A 417 37.98 -17.44 16.78
N ALA A 418 37.33 -18.54 17.16
CA ALA A 418 36.52 -18.62 18.37
C ALA A 418 37.39 -18.87 19.63
N ALA A 419 38.53 -19.55 19.49
CA ALA A 419 39.52 -19.63 20.56
C ALA A 419 40.19 -18.28 20.82
N GLU A 420 40.62 -17.57 19.76
CA GLU A 420 41.27 -16.27 19.88
C GLU A 420 40.32 -15.18 20.40
N ALA A 421 39.06 -15.16 19.95
CA ALA A 421 38.04 -14.25 20.49
C ALA A 421 37.92 -14.35 22.03
N ARG A 422 37.85 -15.58 22.56
CA ARG A 422 37.79 -15.82 24.00
C ARG A 422 39.08 -15.39 24.71
N ARG A 423 40.25 -15.59 24.09
CA ARG A 423 41.55 -15.08 24.58
C ARG A 423 41.60 -13.55 24.66
N LEU A 424 40.88 -12.86 23.77
CA LEU A 424 40.74 -11.40 23.71
C LEU A 424 39.63 -10.85 24.63
N GLY A 425 38.91 -11.71 25.36
CA GLY A 425 37.82 -11.34 26.26
C GLY A 425 36.46 -11.13 25.58
N LEU A 426 36.25 -11.71 24.40
CA LEU A 426 35.02 -11.56 23.60
C LEU A 426 34.29 -12.90 23.44
N GLU A 427 32.96 -12.85 23.36
CA GLU A 427 32.16 -14.00 22.93
C GLU A 427 32.19 -14.12 21.39
N ALA A 428 32.23 -15.36 20.91
CA ALA A 428 32.22 -15.68 19.49
C ALA A 428 30.99 -16.53 19.15
N HIS A 429 30.16 -16.02 18.24
CA HIS A 429 28.89 -16.62 17.85
C HIS A 429 28.98 -17.18 16.42
N GLU A 430 28.17 -18.20 16.10
CA GLU A 430 28.00 -18.69 14.72
C GLU A 430 26.62 -18.29 14.17
N SER A 431 26.52 -18.11 12.84
CA SER A 431 25.23 -17.85 12.16
C SER A 431 25.25 -18.35 10.71
N LEU A 432 24.07 -18.55 10.13
CA LEU A 432 23.86 -18.81 8.69
C LEU A 432 23.09 -17.63 8.06
N PHE A 433 23.85 -16.63 7.64
CA PHE A 433 23.39 -15.29 7.29
C PHE A 433 22.98 -15.15 5.82
N GLY A 434 21.77 -14.66 5.56
CA GLY A 434 21.30 -14.18 4.25
C GLY A 434 21.32 -12.66 4.18
N ARG A 435 21.23 -12.08 2.98
CA ARG A 435 21.00 -10.63 2.83
C ARG A 435 19.67 -10.24 3.48
N GLY A 436 19.64 -9.12 4.20
CA GLY A 436 18.47 -8.63 4.93
C GLY A 436 18.15 -9.34 6.25
N ASP A 437 18.91 -10.39 6.61
CA ASP A 437 18.83 -11.00 7.94
C ASP A 437 19.45 -10.05 9.00
N GLY A 438 19.13 -10.29 10.27
CA GLY A 438 19.78 -9.60 11.40
C GLY A 438 20.79 -10.49 12.09
N LEU A 439 21.88 -9.90 12.58
CA LEU A 439 22.77 -10.56 13.54
C LEU A 439 22.39 -10.13 14.96
N ALA A 440 22.63 -11.02 15.93
CA ALA A 440 22.38 -10.71 17.33
C ALA A 440 23.26 -9.53 17.77
N GLU A 441 22.70 -8.63 18.58
CA GLU A 441 23.31 -7.42 19.15
C GLU A 441 23.75 -6.33 18.14
N ALA A 442 24.25 -6.71 16.96
CA ALA A 442 24.55 -5.81 15.85
C ALA A 442 23.30 -5.29 15.11
N GLY A 443 22.21 -6.07 15.06
CA GLY A 443 20.96 -5.70 14.41
C GLY A 443 20.93 -5.99 12.90
N ARG A 444 20.24 -5.15 12.13
CA ARG A 444 20.19 -5.20 10.65
C ARG A 444 20.83 -3.94 10.08
N ASP A 445 21.84 -4.10 9.24
CA ASP A 445 22.59 -3.00 8.65
C ASP A 445 23.03 -3.35 7.21
N PRO A 446 22.69 -2.54 6.19
CA PRO A 446 23.11 -2.78 4.80
C PRO A 446 24.64 -2.85 4.60
N GLN A 447 25.43 -2.16 5.43
CA GLN A 447 26.89 -2.21 5.34
C GLN A 447 27.43 -3.59 5.74
N VAL A 448 26.71 -4.33 6.62
CA VAL A 448 27.02 -5.73 6.95
C VAL A 448 26.70 -6.64 5.77
N ASP A 449 25.55 -6.46 5.11
CA ASP A 449 25.17 -7.21 3.90
C ASP A 449 26.19 -7.04 2.76
N GLU A 450 26.64 -5.81 2.49
CA GLU A 450 27.63 -5.54 1.45
C GLU A 450 29.00 -6.15 1.81
N THR A 451 29.47 -5.92 3.04
CA THR A 451 30.79 -6.41 3.49
C THR A 451 30.85 -7.94 3.52
N LEU A 452 29.89 -8.61 4.16
CA LEU A 452 29.97 -10.06 4.41
C LEU A 452 29.68 -10.92 3.17
N PHE A 453 28.91 -10.41 2.20
CA PHE A 453 28.76 -11.10 0.92
C PHE A 453 29.92 -10.86 -0.05
N GLY A 454 30.65 -9.74 0.10
CA GLY A 454 31.87 -9.46 -0.66
C GLY A 454 33.11 -10.24 -0.20
N LEU A 455 33.09 -10.83 1.00
CA LEU A 455 34.15 -11.69 1.51
C LEU A 455 34.11 -13.11 0.91
N THR A 456 35.29 -13.63 0.58
CA THR A 456 35.52 -15.05 0.26
C THR A 456 35.56 -15.92 1.52
N PRO A 457 35.28 -17.23 1.42
CA PRO A 457 35.50 -18.17 2.53
C PRO A 457 36.93 -18.08 3.10
N GLY A 458 37.04 -18.12 4.42
CA GLY A 458 38.25 -17.84 5.19
C GLY A 458 38.45 -16.36 5.55
N GLY A 459 37.88 -15.43 4.78
CA GLY A 459 38.08 -13.98 4.94
C GLY A 459 37.42 -13.41 6.19
N VAL A 460 38.09 -12.44 6.82
CA VAL A 460 37.64 -11.68 8.00
C VAL A 460 37.38 -10.23 7.61
N SER A 461 36.27 -9.65 8.08
CA SER A 461 35.89 -8.26 7.80
C SER A 461 36.85 -7.24 8.43
N ALA A 462 36.78 -6.00 7.96
CA ALA A 462 37.16 -4.85 8.79
C ALA A 462 36.11 -4.67 9.92
N PRO A 463 36.39 -3.87 10.97
CA PRO A 463 35.37 -3.48 11.93
C PRO A 463 34.22 -2.72 11.26
N ILE A 464 32.99 -3.24 11.40
CA ILE A 464 31.78 -2.61 10.88
C ILE A 464 31.09 -1.89 12.04
N LYS A 465 30.88 -0.57 11.97
CA LYS A 465 30.13 0.15 13.01
C LYS A 465 28.65 -0.23 12.89
N THR A 466 28.04 -0.62 14.01
CA THR A 466 26.64 -1.05 14.13
C THR A 466 26.01 -0.43 15.38
N ALA A 467 24.71 -0.64 15.60
CA ALA A 467 24.02 -0.12 16.78
C ALA A 467 24.55 -0.67 18.12
N GLY A 468 25.11 -1.89 18.12
CA GLY A 468 25.71 -2.52 19.30
C GLY A 468 27.20 -2.22 19.53
N GLY A 469 27.85 -1.49 18.63
CA GLY A 469 29.31 -1.31 18.61
C GLY A 469 29.92 -1.82 17.30
N TYR A 470 31.15 -2.34 17.35
CA TYR A 470 31.91 -2.75 16.17
C TYR A 470 31.85 -4.27 15.93
N LEU A 471 31.16 -4.68 14.88
CA LEU A 471 31.06 -6.07 14.44
C LEU A 471 32.31 -6.49 13.64
N ILE A 472 32.86 -7.66 13.96
CA ILE A 472 33.94 -8.30 13.18
C ILE A 472 33.54 -9.75 12.90
N ALA A 473 33.53 -10.16 11.64
CA ALA A 473 33.06 -11.49 11.24
C ALA A 473 33.97 -12.18 10.21
N LYS A 474 34.09 -13.50 10.35
CA LYS A 474 34.78 -14.43 9.44
C LYS A 474 33.74 -15.20 8.63
N VAL A 475 33.85 -15.17 7.31
CA VAL A 475 33.07 -16.08 6.45
C VAL A 475 33.71 -17.45 6.51
N VAL A 476 33.03 -18.41 7.13
CA VAL A 476 33.49 -19.80 7.22
C VAL A 476 33.21 -20.55 5.91
N ALA A 477 32.02 -20.34 5.33
CA ALA A 477 31.62 -20.97 4.07
C ALA A 477 30.57 -20.13 3.31
N GLN A 478 30.50 -20.33 1.99
CA GLN A 478 29.43 -19.84 1.13
C GLN A 478 28.43 -20.97 0.89
N VAL A 479 27.13 -20.69 1.05
CA VAL A 479 26.05 -21.60 0.66
C VAL A 479 25.41 -21.02 -0.61
N PRO A 480 25.53 -21.70 -1.77
CA PRO A 480 25.03 -21.16 -3.03
C PRO A 480 23.49 -21.13 -3.08
N ALA A 481 22.95 -20.26 -3.91
CA ALA A 481 21.52 -20.29 -4.25
C ALA A 481 21.20 -21.54 -5.08
N GLY A 482 20.05 -22.17 -4.82
CA GLY A 482 19.63 -23.40 -5.50
C GLY A 482 18.85 -24.34 -4.58
N VAL A 483 18.55 -25.55 -5.06
CA VAL A 483 17.83 -26.57 -4.28
C VAL A 483 18.81 -27.26 -3.31
N PRO A 484 18.51 -27.32 -1.99
CA PRO A 484 19.33 -28.06 -1.03
C PRO A 484 19.30 -29.58 -1.28
N ALA A 485 20.24 -30.33 -0.69
CA ALA A 485 20.30 -31.78 -0.87
C ALA A 485 19.02 -32.46 -0.37
N LEU A 486 18.55 -33.52 -1.05
CA LEU A 486 17.28 -34.19 -0.72
C LEU A 486 17.15 -34.56 0.78
N PRO A 487 18.18 -35.06 1.50
CA PRO A 487 18.08 -35.31 2.95
C PRO A 487 17.67 -34.09 3.78
N GLU A 488 18.09 -32.87 3.40
CA GLU A 488 17.78 -31.61 4.10
C GLU A 488 16.34 -31.14 3.85
N ILE A 489 15.72 -31.56 2.74
CA ILE A 489 14.35 -31.19 2.35
C ILE A 489 13.37 -32.36 2.38
N ARG A 490 13.79 -33.57 2.75
CA ARG A 490 13.02 -34.82 2.63
C ARG A 490 11.60 -34.70 3.18
N ASP A 491 11.46 -34.16 4.39
CA ASP A 491 10.14 -34.02 5.03
C ASP A 491 9.28 -32.92 4.37
N ARG A 492 9.88 -31.85 3.83
CA ARG A 492 9.18 -30.84 3.02
C ARG A 492 8.65 -31.45 1.71
N VAL A 493 9.39 -32.39 1.13
CA VAL A 493 9.04 -33.10 -0.12
C VAL A 493 7.97 -34.17 0.14
N VAL A 494 8.10 -34.97 1.21
CA VAL A 494 7.08 -35.92 1.66
C VAL A 494 5.76 -35.21 1.96
N GLU A 495 5.78 -34.09 2.69
CA GLU A 495 4.60 -33.25 2.97
C GLU A 495 4.12 -32.43 1.76
N ALA A 496 4.88 -32.41 0.66
CA ALA A 496 4.41 -31.93 -0.63
C ALA A 496 3.61 -33.02 -1.36
N ILE A 497 4.23 -34.17 -1.62
CA ILE A 497 3.64 -35.29 -2.37
C ILE A 497 2.41 -35.87 -1.65
N LYS A 498 2.50 -36.12 -0.34
CA LYS A 498 1.34 -36.61 0.46
C LYS A 498 0.14 -35.72 0.23
N ARG A 499 0.40 -34.42 0.23
CA ARG A 499 -0.61 -33.40 0.29
C ARG A 499 -1.25 -33.25 -1.06
N GLU A 500 -0.49 -33.05 -2.14
CA GLU A 500 -0.96 -33.09 -3.53
C GLU A 500 -1.78 -34.36 -3.88
N ARG A 501 -1.37 -35.53 -3.36
CA ARG A 501 -2.13 -36.80 -3.49
C ARG A 501 -3.38 -36.88 -2.61
N ALA A 502 -3.36 -36.32 -1.40
CA ALA A 502 -4.50 -36.33 -0.47
C ALA A 502 -5.57 -35.32 -0.90
N GLU A 503 -5.10 -34.20 -1.42
CA GLU A 503 -5.79 -33.32 -2.34
C GLU A 503 -6.41 -34.20 -3.42
N GLN A 504 -5.62 -34.89 -4.25
CA GLN A 504 -6.16 -35.63 -5.40
C GLN A 504 -7.24 -36.62 -4.98
N GLN A 505 -7.10 -37.29 -3.83
CA GLN A 505 -8.12 -38.15 -3.24
C GLN A 505 -9.38 -37.41 -2.76
N VAL A 506 -9.33 -36.23 -2.14
CA VAL A 506 -10.54 -35.40 -1.94
C VAL A 506 -11.06 -34.97 -3.32
N THR A 507 -10.17 -34.67 -4.23
CA THR A 507 -10.43 -34.35 -5.63
C THR A 507 -10.97 -35.51 -6.44
N ASP A 508 -11.02 -36.73 -5.90
CA ASP A 508 -11.62 -37.92 -6.54
C ASP A 508 -12.68 -38.67 -5.69
N LYS A 509 -12.69 -38.52 -4.37
CA LYS A 509 -13.81 -38.92 -3.48
C LYS A 509 -14.96 -37.97 -3.61
N ALA A 510 -14.64 -36.68 -3.60
CA ALA A 510 -15.59 -35.80 -4.20
C ALA A 510 -15.81 -36.24 -5.66
N ARG A 511 -14.93 -36.81 -6.52
CA ARG A 511 -15.37 -37.45 -7.80
C ARG A 511 -16.42 -38.59 -7.71
N THR A 512 -17.05 -38.77 -6.56
CA THR A 512 -18.35 -39.44 -6.37
C THR A 512 -19.50 -38.55 -5.76
N LEU A 513 -19.49 -37.20 -5.82
CA LEU A 513 -20.56 -36.27 -5.37
C LEU A 513 -21.12 -35.21 -6.46
N ILE A 514 -20.96 -35.32 -7.82
CA ILE A 514 -21.44 -34.62 -9.10
C ILE A 514 -22.25 -35.46 -10.16
N ALA A 515 -21.83 -36.57 -10.78
CA ALA A 515 -22.65 -37.36 -11.72
C ALA A 515 -23.81 -38.25 -11.16
N SER A 516 -23.60 -39.15 -10.18
CA SER A 516 -24.58 -40.22 -9.82
C SER A 516 -25.92 -39.77 -9.19
N LEU A 517 -26.01 -38.55 -8.65
CA LEU A 517 -27.28 -37.98 -8.21
C LEU A 517 -28.15 -37.53 -9.39
N GLY A 518 -27.64 -37.65 -10.64
CA GLY A 518 -28.15 -37.34 -11.99
C GLY A 518 -29.51 -37.92 -12.39
N LYS A 519 -30.27 -38.32 -11.38
CA LYS A 519 -31.44 -39.20 -11.40
C LYS A 519 -32.46 -38.77 -10.33
N GLY A 520 -32.37 -37.53 -9.83
CA GLY A 520 -33.34 -36.92 -8.91
C GLY A 520 -33.28 -37.36 -7.43
N GLY A 521 -32.15 -37.90 -6.95
CA GLY A 521 -32.05 -38.43 -5.57
C GLY A 521 -31.92 -37.38 -4.45
N ASP A 522 -32.00 -37.83 -3.19
CA ASP A 522 -31.92 -36.93 -2.03
C ASP A 522 -30.52 -36.31 -1.85
N PHE A 523 -30.55 -35.04 -1.47
CA PHE A 523 -29.40 -34.26 -1.10
C PHE A 523 -28.71 -34.71 0.19
N ALA A 524 -29.46 -34.82 1.28
CA ALA A 524 -28.85 -35.08 2.58
C ALA A 524 -28.22 -36.48 2.61
N ALA A 525 -28.94 -37.48 2.05
CA ALA A 525 -28.51 -38.87 1.98
C ALA A 525 -27.14 -39.07 1.30
N SER A 526 -26.99 -38.76 0.01
CA SER A 526 -25.71 -39.08 -0.68
C SER A 526 -24.55 -38.17 -0.28
N ALA A 527 -24.80 -36.97 0.26
CA ALA A 527 -23.71 -36.18 0.85
C ALA A 527 -23.12 -36.90 2.07
N LYS A 528 -23.99 -37.46 2.94
CA LYS A 528 -23.58 -38.25 4.10
C LYS A 528 -22.91 -39.58 3.70
N ALA A 529 -23.30 -40.19 2.59
CA ALA A 529 -22.71 -41.45 2.08
C ALA A 529 -21.22 -41.29 1.68
N GLU A 530 -20.85 -40.18 1.03
CA GLU A 530 -19.47 -39.88 0.67
C GLU A 530 -18.66 -39.20 1.80
N GLY A 531 -19.30 -38.93 2.95
CA GLY A 531 -18.66 -38.41 4.17
C GLY A 531 -18.76 -36.90 4.43
N PHE A 532 -19.78 -36.22 3.90
CA PHE A 532 -19.96 -34.75 3.97
C PHE A 532 -21.04 -34.33 5.01
N THR A 533 -20.90 -33.12 5.58
CA THR A 533 -21.83 -32.52 6.58
C THR A 533 -22.72 -31.43 5.97
N THR A 534 -24.03 -31.39 6.25
CA THR A 534 -25.06 -30.62 5.48
C THR A 534 -25.81 -29.51 6.28
N GLY A 535 -26.47 -28.55 5.61
CA GLY A 535 -27.30 -27.48 6.24
C GLY A 535 -28.23 -26.69 5.28
N SER A 536 -28.95 -25.63 5.76
CA SER A 536 -29.83 -24.78 4.91
C SER A 536 -30.18 -23.36 5.40
N LEU A 537 -30.85 -22.54 4.56
CA LEU A 537 -30.93 -21.06 4.60
C LEU A 537 -32.25 -20.45 3.95
N PRO A 538 -32.94 -19.42 4.54
CA PRO A 538 -34.20 -18.74 4.05
C PRO A 538 -34.11 -17.82 2.79
N ALA A 539 -34.96 -16.77 2.51
CA ALA A 539 -35.26 -16.12 1.17
C ALA A 539 -35.07 -14.55 0.95
N PHE A 540 -34.34 -14.06 -0.10
CA PHE A 540 -33.20 -13.14 0.21
C PHE A 540 -32.85 -11.82 -0.68
N SER A 541 -31.97 -10.79 -0.34
CA SER A 541 -31.49 -9.51 -1.10
C SER A 541 -29.86 -8.82 -0.96
N ARG A 542 -28.60 -7.22 -2.15
CA ARG A 542 -27.26 -6.44 -2.24
C ARG A 542 -27.21 -5.05 -1.58
N ALA A 543 -28.35 -4.43 -1.37
CA ALA A 543 -28.65 -3.51 -0.28
C ALA A 543 -28.82 -4.21 1.11
N GLU A 544 -29.88 -5.01 1.34
CA GLU A 544 -30.27 -5.63 2.65
C GLU A 544 -29.96 -7.17 2.81
N PRO A 545 -28.83 -7.62 3.44
CA PRO A 545 -28.29 -9.03 3.43
C PRO A 545 -28.53 -9.82 4.76
N PRO A 546 -28.10 -11.10 5.00
CA PRO A 546 -28.53 -11.81 6.21
C PRO A 546 -28.01 -11.22 7.48
N LYS A 547 -28.90 -11.38 8.46
CA LYS A 547 -28.64 -11.30 9.87
C LYS A 547 -28.00 -12.62 10.30
N ASP A 548 -28.70 -13.74 10.10
CA ASP A 548 -28.23 -15.08 10.46
C ASP A 548 -27.47 -15.74 9.30
N ARG A 549 -26.14 -15.79 9.43
CA ARG A 549 -25.22 -16.25 8.36
C ARG A 549 -24.31 -17.42 8.73
N GLY A 550 -24.06 -17.65 10.03
CA GLY A 550 -23.26 -18.79 10.54
C GLY A 550 -21.74 -18.59 10.46
N SER A 551 -21.00 -19.67 10.72
CA SER A 551 -19.52 -19.81 10.62
C SER A 551 -19.00 -19.83 9.17
N LEU A 552 -19.72 -19.10 8.35
CA LEU A 552 -19.92 -19.33 6.95
C LEU A 552 -19.50 -17.96 6.37
N PRO A 553 -18.48 -17.85 5.49
CA PRO A 553 -17.56 -16.70 5.57
C PRO A 553 -18.02 -15.41 4.85
N PRO A 554 -17.12 -14.71 4.14
CA PRO A 554 -17.43 -14.00 2.91
C PRO A 554 -17.42 -14.92 1.69
N GLY A 555 -16.97 -16.19 1.74
CA GLY A 555 -17.15 -17.18 0.64
C GLY A 555 -18.06 -18.47 0.67
N VAL A 556 -19.20 -18.60 1.41
CA VAL A 556 -20.53 -19.27 1.06
C VAL A 556 -22.09 -18.57 0.98
N LEU A 557 -22.83 -17.40 0.61
CA LEU A 557 -23.09 -15.95 -0.01
C LEU A 557 -23.32 -15.77 -1.53
N LEU A 558 -22.29 -15.39 -2.28
CA LEU A 558 -22.25 -14.97 -3.67
C LEU A 558 -22.77 -15.99 -4.69
N ALA A 559 -22.15 -17.15 -4.93
CA ALA A 559 -22.59 -18.07 -6.01
C ALA A 559 -23.96 -18.73 -5.84
N ALA A 560 -24.62 -18.56 -4.70
CA ALA A 560 -26.04 -18.83 -4.51
C ALA A 560 -26.78 -17.89 -5.44
N VAL A 561 -26.44 -16.62 -5.34
CA VAL A 561 -26.90 -15.53 -6.19
C VAL A 561 -26.00 -15.42 -7.42
N GLN A 562 -25.81 -16.60 -7.97
CA GLN A 562 -25.56 -16.81 -9.37
C GLN A 562 -26.29 -18.08 -9.80
N THR A 563 -26.13 -19.17 -9.04
CA THR A 563 -26.80 -20.44 -9.31
C THR A 563 -28.30 -20.39 -8.99
N PRO A 564 -29.25 -20.59 -9.92
CA PRO A 564 -30.66 -20.29 -9.67
C PRO A 564 -31.65 -21.46 -9.90
N ALA A 565 -32.90 -21.26 -9.48
CA ALA A 565 -34.17 -21.93 -9.86
C ALA A 565 -34.33 -23.46 -9.84
N GLY A 566 -33.25 -24.24 -9.77
CA GLY A 566 -33.27 -25.70 -9.70
C GLY A 566 -31.90 -26.38 -9.78
N GLN A 567 -30.77 -25.69 -9.53
CA GLN A 567 -29.46 -26.09 -10.04
C GLN A 567 -28.34 -26.30 -9.01
N ILE A 568 -27.05 -26.03 -9.31
CA ILE A 568 -25.79 -26.47 -8.60
C ILE A 568 -24.66 -25.43 -8.51
N ALA A 569 -24.09 -25.26 -7.31
CA ALA A 569 -22.87 -24.48 -7.13
C ALA A 569 -21.61 -25.37 -7.34
N GLU A 570 -20.52 -24.90 -7.99
CA GLU A 570 -19.27 -25.72 -7.95
C GLU A 570 -18.81 -25.83 -6.49
N PRO A 571 -18.02 -26.86 -6.21
CA PRO A 571 -17.23 -27.03 -4.56
C PRO A 571 -16.18 -25.99 -4.37
N VAL A 572 -15.80 -25.87 -3.11
CA VAL A 572 -15.61 -24.52 -2.64
C VAL A 572 -14.27 -24.36 -1.90
N ARG A 573 -13.16 -24.20 -2.65
CA ARG A 573 -11.77 -23.87 -2.22
C ARG A 573 -11.63 -22.87 -1.06
N THR A 574 -11.35 -23.32 0.17
CA THR A 574 -10.92 -22.38 1.24
C THR A 574 -9.89 -22.75 2.30
N PRO A 575 -9.41 -21.71 3.04
CA PRO A 575 -8.98 -21.78 4.44
C PRO A 575 -9.66 -22.76 5.40
N PHE A 576 -10.87 -23.24 5.12
CA PHE A 576 -11.56 -24.21 5.97
C PHE A 576 -11.81 -25.56 5.29
N GLY A 577 -11.76 -25.66 3.95
CA GLY A 577 -11.97 -26.92 3.22
C GLY A 577 -12.84 -26.70 1.99
N TYR A 578 -13.85 -27.55 1.81
CA TYR A 578 -14.70 -27.55 0.63
C TYR A 578 -16.19 -27.63 0.94
N HIS A 579 -16.87 -26.49 0.85
CA HIS A 579 -18.34 -26.39 0.88
C HIS A 579 -18.99 -26.72 -0.49
N ALA A 580 -20.33 -26.59 -0.59
CA ALA A 580 -21.18 -26.24 -1.74
C ALA A 580 -22.69 -26.13 -1.31
N ILE A 581 -23.66 -25.56 -2.09
CA ILE A 581 -24.96 -24.93 -1.62
C ILE A 581 -26.20 -25.42 -2.42
N ARG A 582 -27.45 -25.71 -1.90
CA ARG A 582 -28.62 -26.45 -2.56
C ARG A 582 -30.08 -25.88 -2.80
N VAL A 583 -30.68 -26.17 -3.99
CA VAL A 583 -31.98 -26.95 -4.20
C VAL A 583 -33.38 -26.41 -3.95
N LEU A 584 -33.71 -25.14 -4.12
CA LEU A 584 -35.03 -24.61 -3.76
C LEU A 584 -35.77 -23.96 -4.97
N ASP A 585 -36.19 -22.68 -4.94
CA ASP A 585 -37.32 -22.15 -5.78
C ASP A 585 -37.09 -20.85 -6.60
N ILE A 586 -38.14 -20.01 -6.81
CA ILE A 586 -38.26 -18.82 -7.71
C ILE A 586 -39.20 -17.73 -7.12
N ARG A 587 -38.78 -16.44 -7.02
CA ARG A 587 -39.54 -15.28 -6.44
C ARG A 587 -39.04 -13.88 -6.89
N GLU A 588 -39.96 -12.94 -7.17
CA GLU A 588 -39.65 -11.51 -7.46
C GLU A 588 -39.48 -10.62 -6.20
N GLY A 589 -38.91 -9.42 -6.41
CA GLY A 589 -38.60 -8.39 -5.41
C GLY A 589 -39.76 -7.50 -4.93
N GLY A 590 -40.91 -8.08 -4.55
CA GLY A 590 -42.03 -7.30 -4.01
C GLY A 590 -41.80 -6.79 -2.57
N LYS A 591 -41.93 -5.47 -2.33
CA LYS A 591 -41.88 -4.90 -0.96
C LYS A 591 -43.14 -5.27 -0.17
N ALA A 592 -42.94 -5.89 1.00
CA ALA A 592 -44.02 -6.21 1.91
C ALA A 592 -44.77 -4.95 2.40
N PRO A 593 -46.12 -4.95 2.44
CA PRO A 593 -46.91 -3.82 2.94
C PRO A 593 -46.55 -3.41 4.37
N LEU A 594 -46.70 -2.12 4.69
CA LEU A 594 -46.30 -1.55 5.99
C LEU A 594 -46.94 -2.29 7.18
N LYS A 595 -48.18 -2.78 7.05
CA LYS A 595 -48.87 -3.60 8.06
C LYS A 595 -48.12 -4.90 8.42
N ASP A 596 -47.48 -5.53 7.43
CA ASP A 596 -46.84 -6.84 7.56
C ASP A 596 -45.40 -6.73 8.08
N VAL A 597 -44.78 -5.55 7.92
CA VAL A 597 -43.46 -5.22 8.51
C VAL A 597 -43.53 -4.37 9.77
N ALA A 598 -44.69 -3.82 10.16
CA ALA A 598 -44.83 -2.95 11.34
C ALA A 598 -44.32 -3.60 12.63
N ALA A 599 -44.60 -4.88 12.84
CA ALA A 599 -44.06 -5.64 13.97
C ALA A 599 -42.53 -5.73 13.93
N LYS A 600 -41.95 -6.01 12.75
CA LYS A 600 -40.50 -6.11 12.52
C LYS A 600 -39.77 -4.75 12.59
N ILE A 601 -40.46 -3.66 12.25
CA ILE A 601 -40.00 -2.29 12.47
C ILE A 601 -40.00 -1.97 13.97
N LYS A 602 -41.06 -2.34 14.70
CA LYS A 602 -41.15 -2.14 16.16
C LYS A 602 -40.12 -2.97 16.92
N GLU A 603 -39.87 -4.20 16.48
CA GLU A 603 -38.77 -5.08 16.88
C GLU A 603 -37.41 -4.43 16.61
N THR A 604 -37.14 -4.02 15.36
CA THR A 604 -35.85 -3.39 14.97
C THR A 604 -35.59 -2.07 15.71
N LEU A 605 -36.62 -1.25 15.95
CA LEU A 605 -36.53 -0.05 16.78
C LEU A 605 -36.30 -0.41 18.27
N GLY A 606 -36.84 -1.53 18.73
CA GLY A 606 -36.53 -2.13 20.03
C GLY A 606 -35.05 -2.53 20.14
N THR A 607 -34.53 -3.28 19.16
CA THR A 607 -33.10 -3.64 19.08
C THR A 607 -32.21 -2.40 19.01
N GLN A 608 -32.54 -1.41 18.17
CA GLN A 608 -31.80 -0.14 18.11
C GLN A 608 -31.85 0.66 19.42
N LYS A 609 -32.96 0.61 20.15
CA LYS A 609 -33.07 1.22 21.49
C LYS A 609 -32.23 0.45 22.52
N ALA A 610 -32.22 -0.88 22.45
CA ALA A 610 -31.40 -1.73 23.32
C ALA A 610 -29.90 -1.57 23.03
N GLU A 611 -29.47 -1.54 21.76
CA GLU A 611 -28.09 -1.27 21.36
C GLU A 611 -27.62 0.12 21.79
N ARG A 612 -28.47 1.15 21.68
CA ARG A 612 -28.17 2.50 22.18
C ARG A 612 -28.08 2.56 23.70
N ALA A 613 -28.93 1.81 24.41
CA ALA A 613 -28.85 1.70 25.87
C ALA A 613 -27.59 0.95 26.32
N ALA A 614 -27.22 -0.13 25.64
CA ALA A 614 -25.99 -0.89 25.89
C ALA A 614 -24.74 -0.06 25.60
N ALA A 615 -24.72 0.69 24.49
CA ALA A 615 -23.63 1.63 24.17
C ALA A 615 -23.49 2.71 25.25
N ALA A 616 -24.59 3.39 25.59
CA ALA A 616 -24.59 4.43 26.62
C ALA A 616 -24.16 3.89 28.00
N ARG A 617 -24.61 2.68 28.37
CA ARG A 617 -24.18 2.01 29.61
C ARG A 617 -22.70 1.65 29.58
N ALA A 618 -22.18 1.24 28.43
CA ALA A 618 -20.76 0.92 28.28
C ALA A 618 -19.89 2.18 28.36
N ASP A 619 -20.27 3.28 27.73
CA ASP A 619 -19.56 4.58 27.87
C ASP A 619 -19.62 5.11 29.32
N GLU A 620 -20.76 4.94 30.00
CA GLU A 620 -20.95 5.28 31.41
C GLU A 620 -19.99 4.47 32.32
N VAL A 621 -20.01 3.13 32.24
CA VAL A 621 -19.19 2.27 33.12
C VAL A 621 -17.70 2.34 32.80
N LYS A 622 -17.31 2.61 31.54
CA LYS A 622 -15.90 2.70 31.12
C LYS A 622 -15.11 3.68 31.98
N THR A 623 -15.72 4.81 32.36
CA THR A 623 -15.03 5.86 33.15
C THR A 623 -14.72 5.38 34.57
N ALA A 624 -15.67 4.67 35.20
CA ALA A 624 -15.46 4.07 36.52
C ALA A 624 -14.44 2.92 36.47
N LEU A 625 -14.57 2.02 35.49
CA LEU A 625 -13.65 0.90 35.27
C LEU A 625 -12.21 1.35 34.98
N ALA A 626 -12.02 2.46 34.25
CA ALA A 626 -10.70 3.02 33.97
C ALA A 626 -10.05 3.69 35.18
N ALA A 627 -10.84 4.23 36.12
CA ALA A 627 -10.37 4.81 37.37
C ALA A 627 -10.16 3.78 38.50
N ALA A 628 -10.65 2.54 38.31
CA ALA A 628 -10.65 1.52 39.36
C ALA A 628 -9.25 0.88 39.56
N PRO A 629 -8.76 0.78 40.82
CA PRO A 629 -7.56 0.01 41.11
C PRO A 629 -7.78 -1.48 40.83
N ASP A 630 -8.87 -2.05 41.36
CA ASP A 630 -9.37 -3.38 41.01
C ASP A 630 -10.51 -3.28 40.00
N PHE A 631 -10.20 -3.64 38.75
CA PHE A 631 -11.12 -3.63 37.62
C PHE A 631 -12.23 -4.70 37.76
N ALA A 632 -11.91 -5.86 38.34
CA ALA A 632 -12.84 -6.99 38.44
C ALA A 632 -13.80 -6.85 39.63
N ALA A 633 -13.37 -6.20 40.72
CA ALA A 633 -14.27 -5.79 41.80
C ALA A 633 -15.23 -4.67 41.33
N GLU A 634 -14.72 -3.65 40.64
CA GLU A 634 -15.56 -2.55 40.15
C GLU A 634 -16.56 -3.00 39.08
N ALA A 635 -16.17 -3.86 38.14
CA ALA A 635 -17.09 -4.46 37.17
C ALA A 635 -18.28 -5.15 37.86
N ARG A 636 -18.01 -5.99 38.87
CA ARG A 636 -19.07 -6.66 39.65
C ARG A 636 -19.92 -5.67 40.43
N ARG A 637 -19.33 -4.60 40.99
CA ARG A 637 -20.06 -3.50 41.66
C ARG A 637 -20.98 -2.74 40.70
N LEU A 638 -20.62 -2.64 39.42
CA LEU A 638 -21.40 -1.99 38.37
C LEU A 638 -22.43 -2.92 37.69
N GLY A 639 -22.55 -4.17 38.16
CA GLY A 639 -23.50 -5.15 37.64
C GLY A 639 -23.02 -5.87 36.36
N LEU A 640 -21.71 -5.99 36.18
CA LEU A 640 -21.06 -6.63 35.03
C LEU A 640 -20.34 -7.91 35.48
N GLU A 641 -20.30 -8.91 34.61
CA GLU A 641 -19.42 -10.08 34.79
C GLU A 641 -17.97 -9.70 34.42
N ALA A 642 -16.99 -10.40 34.99
CA ALA A 642 -15.59 -10.03 34.91
C ALA A 642 -14.71 -11.28 34.74
N HIS A 643 -14.08 -11.38 33.57
CA HIS A 643 -13.34 -12.53 33.09
C HIS A 643 -11.88 -12.16 32.79
N GLU A 644 -10.96 -13.11 32.99
CA GLU A 644 -9.53 -12.95 32.72
C GLU A 644 -9.09 -14.07 31.77
N SER A 645 -8.34 -13.72 30.72
CA SER A 645 -7.86 -14.67 29.71
C SER A 645 -6.57 -14.17 29.07
N LEU A 646 -5.67 -15.09 28.75
CA LEU A 646 -4.58 -14.82 27.80
C LEU A 646 -5.15 -14.77 26.38
N PHE A 647 -4.62 -13.89 25.53
CA PHE A 647 -5.14 -13.62 24.19
C PHE A 647 -4.00 -13.25 23.23
N GLY A 648 -3.93 -13.92 22.08
CA GLY A 648 -3.01 -13.64 20.98
C GLY A 648 -3.71 -12.95 19.81
N ARG A 649 -2.99 -12.19 18.98
CA ARG A 649 -3.62 -11.47 17.86
C ARG A 649 -4.19 -12.47 16.84
N GLY A 650 -5.50 -12.38 16.58
CA GLY A 650 -6.25 -13.32 15.74
C GLY A 650 -6.74 -14.58 16.46
N ASP A 651 -6.55 -14.69 17.78
CA ASP A 651 -7.25 -15.69 18.59
C ASP A 651 -8.68 -15.24 18.92
N GLY A 652 -9.47 -16.12 19.54
CA GLY A 652 -10.84 -15.80 19.96
C GLY A 652 -10.88 -15.50 21.45
N LEU A 653 -11.43 -14.35 21.84
CA LEU A 653 -11.75 -14.07 23.24
C LEU A 653 -13.09 -14.73 23.58
N ALA A 654 -13.23 -15.32 24.78
CA ALA A 654 -14.33 -16.25 25.08
C ALA A 654 -15.74 -15.69 24.81
N GLU A 655 -16.06 -14.46 25.24
CA GLU A 655 -17.36 -13.83 24.98
C GLU A 655 -17.46 -13.03 23.67
N ALA A 656 -16.33 -12.64 23.06
CA ALA A 656 -16.32 -11.78 21.85
C ALA A 656 -16.12 -12.55 20.55
N GLY A 657 -15.59 -13.78 20.60
CA GLY A 657 -15.13 -14.53 19.45
C GLY A 657 -13.83 -13.96 18.85
N ARG A 658 -13.60 -14.24 17.57
CA ARG A 658 -12.54 -13.62 16.76
C ARG A 658 -13.07 -12.35 16.13
N ASP A 659 -12.67 -11.19 16.64
CA ASP A 659 -13.06 -9.89 16.10
C ASP A 659 -11.82 -8.99 15.88
N PRO A 660 -11.51 -8.57 14.63
CA PRO A 660 -10.41 -7.68 14.34
C PRO A 660 -10.47 -6.33 15.08
N GLN A 661 -11.66 -5.87 15.50
CA GLN A 661 -11.79 -4.64 16.29
C GLN A 661 -11.35 -4.84 17.74
N VAL A 662 -11.46 -6.07 18.26
CA VAL A 662 -10.88 -6.45 19.57
C VAL A 662 -9.35 -6.59 19.44
N ASP A 663 -8.85 -7.19 18.36
CA ASP A 663 -7.40 -7.24 18.07
C ASP A 663 -6.78 -5.84 18.01
N GLU A 664 -7.38 -4.92 17.24
CA GLU A 664 -6.88 -3.54 17.08
C GLU A 664 -6.95 -2.76 18.40
N ALA A 665 -8.08 -2.84 19.11
CA ALA A 665 -8.28 -2.11 20.35
C ALA A 665 -7.41 -2.61 21.52
N LEU A 666 -7.18 -3.92 21.65
CA LEU A 666 -6.44 -4.48 22.78
C LEU A 666 -4.92 -4.48 22.55
N PHE A 667 -4.44 -4.80 21.34
CA PHE A 667 -3.00 -4.70 21.05
C PHE A 667 -2.52 -3.27 20.80
N GLY A 668 -3.42 -2.28 20.77
CA GLY A 668 -3.09 -0.85 20.82
C GLY A 668 -2.89 -0.29 22.25
N LEU A 669 -3.20 -1.05 23.30
CA LEU A 669 -3.13 -0.60 24.70
C LEU A 669 -1.87 -1.11 25.40
N ALA A 670 -1.19 -0.21 26.11
CA ALA A 670 -0.13 -0.56 27.04
C ALA A 670 -0.68 -1.31 28.29
N PRO A 671 0.16 -2.06 29.02
CA PRO A 671 -0.22 -2.66 30.30
C PRO A 671 -0.81 -1.62 31.28
N GLY A 672 -1.86 -2.03 32.00
CA GLY A 672 -2.72 -1.16 32.82
C GLY A 672 -3.81 -0.41 32.03
N GLY A 673 -3.69 -0.28 30.71
CA GLY A 673 -4.63 0.45 29.85
C GLY A 673 -5.99 -0.23 29.72
N VAL A 674 -7.05 0.58 29.75
CA VAL A 674 -8.45 0.14 29.59
C VAL A 674 -9.01 0.63 28.25
N SER A 675 -9.70 -0.27 27.53
CA SER A 675 -10.25 0.01 26.21
C SER A 675 -11.39 1.04 26.22
N ALA A 676 -11.70 1.60 25.05
CA ALA A 676 -13.06 2.08 24.79
C ALA A 676 -14.04 0.88 24.75
N PRO A 677 -15.36 1.11 24.84
CA PRO A 677 -16.35 0.08 24.53
C PRO A 677 -16.18 -0.46 23.10
N ILE A 678 -15.72 -1.70 22.98
CA ILE A 678 -15.60 -2.41 21.70
C ILE A 678 -16.94 -3.09 21.45
N LYS A 679 -17.61 -2.81 20.34
CA LYS A 679 -18.84 -3.52 19.98
C LYS A 679 -18.49 -4.93 19.50
N THR A 680 -19.14 -5.94 20.06
CA THR A 680 -18.94 -7.35 19.69
C THR A 680 -20.26 -7.98 19.27
N ALA A 681 -20.24 -9.24 18.82
CA ALA A 681 -21.47 -9.99 18.54
C ALA A 681 -22.33 -10.24 19.80
N GLY A 682 -21.72 -10.26 20.99
CA GLY A 682 -22.41 -10.47 22.28
C GLY A 682 -22.88 -9.19 22.97
N GLY A 683 -22.39 -8.00 22.57
CA GLY A 683 -22.75 -6.73 23.21
C GLY A 683 -21.65 -5.68 23.09
N TYR A 684 -21.19 -5.15 24.23
CA TYR A 684 -20.05 -4.25 24.32
C TYR A 684 -19.03 -4.80 25.32
N LEU A 685 -17.78 -4.94 24.88
CA LEU A 685 -16.63 -5.36 25.68
C LEU A 685 -15.85 -4.12 26.15
N ILE A 686 -15.47 -4.11 27.42
CA ILE A 686 -14.46 -3.20 27.97
C ILE A 686 -13.44 -4.08 28.66
N ALA A 687 -12.16 -3.96 28.30
CA ALA A 687 -11.10 -4.80 28.86
C ALA A 687 -9.89 -3.97 29.32
N LYS A 688 -9.20 -4.48 30.33
CA LYS A 688 -7.93 -3.94 30.87
C LYS A 688 -6.79 -4.87 30.46
N VAL A 689 -5.76 -4.34 29.81
CA VAL A 689 -4.54 -5.12 29.50
C VAL A 689 -3.76 -5.31 30.80
N VAL A 690 -3.82 -6.48 31.41
CA VAL A 690 -3.12 -6.76 32.69
C VAL A 690 -1.61 -6.84 32.47
N ALA A 691 -1.18 -7.57 31.43
CA ALA A 691 0.21 -7.69 31.00
C ALA A 691 0.29 -7.87 29.48
N GLN A 692 1.48 -7.64 28.91
CA GLN A 692 1.79 -8.00 27.52
C GLN A 692 2.88 -9.08 27.51
N VAL A 693 2.70 -10.10 26.67
CA VAL A 693 3.73 -11.13 26.41
C VAL A 693 4.41 -10.81 25.07
N PRO A 694 5.75 -10.73 25.00
CA PRO A 694 6.45 -10.40 23.76
C PRO A 694 6.22 -11.40 22.62
N ALA A 695 6.13 -10.89 21.39
CA ALA A 695 5.97 -11.72 20.19
C ALA A 695 7.29 -12.38 19.76
N GLY A 696 7.63 -13.51 20.40
CA GLY A 696 8.63 -14.44 19.86
C GLY A 696 8.08 -15.28 18.71
N VAL A 697 8.97 -15.90 17.92
CA VAL A 697 8.61 -17.07 17.11
C VAL A 697 8.61 -18.26 18.07
N PRO A 698 7.47 -18.90 18.37
CA PRO A 698 7.48 -20.05 19.27
C PRO A 698 8.27 -21.19 18.62
N PRO A 699 9.02 -21.99 19.40
CA PRO A 699 9.63 -23.23 18.93
C PRO A 699 8.65 -24.07 18.11
N LEU A 700 9.12 -24.71 17.04
CA LEU A 700 8.25 -25.48 16.15
C LEU A 700 7.33 -26.47 16.90
N PRO A 701 7.72 -27.15 18.00
CA PRO A 701 6.79 -27.96 18.81
C PRO A 701 5.52 -27.23 19.29
N GLU A 702 5.60 -25.94 19.63
CA GLU A 702 4.49 -25.15 20.20
C GLU A 702 3.52 -24.62 19.14
N ILE A 703 4.01 -24.33 17.93
CA ILE A 703 3.19 -23.90 16.78
C ILE A 703 2.99 -25.00 15.73
N ARG A 704 3.45 -26.24 16.01
CA ARG A 704 3.42 -27.37 15.07
C ARG A 704 2.05 -27.56 14.45
N ASP A 705 1.03 -27.59 15.30
CA ASP A 705 -0.35 -27.80 14.88
C ASP A 705 -0.90 -26.59 14.11
N ARG A 706 -0.56 -25.35 14.50
CA ARG A 706 -0.93 -24.14 13.75
C ARG A 706 -0.35 -24.16 12.31
N VAL A 707 0.92 -24.53 12.15
CA VAL A 707 1.58 -24.64 10.84
C VAL A 707 1.02 -25.81 10.02
N VAL A 708 0.80 -26.96 10.68
CA VAL A 708 0.22 -28.16 10.04
C VAL A 708 -1.20 -27.90 9.53
N GLU A 709 -2.05 -27.20 10.28
CA GLU A 709 -3.39 -26.79 9.83
C GLU A 709 -3.34 -25.67 8.76
N ALA A 710 -2.40 -24.72 8.85
CA ALA A 710 -2.24 -23.67 7.84
C ALA A 710 -1.87 -24.23 6.46
N ILE A 711 -0.88 -25.13 6.36
CA ILE A 711 -0.53 -25.75 5.07
C ILE A 711 -1.59 -26.79 4.67
N LYS A 712 -2.37 -27.35 5.62
CA LYS A 712 -3.49 -28.25 5.28
C LYS A 712 -4.49 -27.47 4.44
N ARG A 713 -4.89 -26.27 4.88
CA ARG A 713 -5.86 -25.47 4.15
C ARG A 713 -5.38 -25.06 2.74
N GLU A 714 -4.16 -24.55 2.61
CA GLU A 714 -3.64 -23.99 1.34
C GLU A 714 -3.66 -25.00 0.18
N ARG A 715 -3.32 -26.25 0.50
CA ARG A 715 -3.43 -27.35 -0.45
C ARG A 715 -4.83 -27.92 -0.50
N ALA A 716 -5.50 -28.13 0.65
CA ALA A 716 -6.89 -28.58 0.73
C ALA A 716 -7.70 -28.00 -0.40
N GLU A 717 -7.70 -26.67 -0.43
CA GLU A 717 -8.13 -25.69 -1.41
C GLU A 717 -7.92 -25.92 -2.91
N GLN A 718 -6.75 -26.39 -3.35
CA GLN A 718 -6.19 -26.03 -4.67
C GLN A 718 -7.08 -26.44 -5.87
N GLN A 719 -7.84 -27.51 -5.71
CA GLN A 719 -7.85 -28.60 -6.69
C GLN A 719 -9.26 -29.09 -7.02
N VAL A 720 -10.18 -28.78 -6.13
CA VAL A 720 -11.55 -28.44 -6.45
C VAL A 720 -11.66 -27.42 -7.58
N THR A 721 -10.67 -26.55 -7.80
CA THR A 721 -10.66 -25.70 -9.01
C THR A 721 -10.66 -26.54 -10.30
N ASP A 722 -10.05 -27.73 -10.29
CA ASP A 722 -9.87 -28.59 -11.46
C ASP A 722 -10.96 -29.66 -11.53
N LYS A 723 -11.37 -30.17 -10.37
CA LYS A 723 -12.62 -30.92 -10.20
C LYS A 723 -13.84 -30.12 -10.68
N ALA A 724 -13.87 -28.82 -10.41
CA ALA A 724 -14.90 -27.91 -10.90
C ALA A 724 -14.95 -27.87 -12.42
N ARG A 725 -13.80 -27.69 -13.07
CA ARG A 725 -13.72 -27.75 -14.55
C ARG A 725 -14.19 -29.09 -15.12
N THR A 726 -14.12 -30.17 -14.33
CA THR A 726 -14.67 -31.48 -14.72
C THR A 726 -16.20 -31.45 -14.74
N LEU A 727 -16.86 -30.77 -13.79
CA LEU A 727 -18.32 -30.62 -13.80
C LEU A 727 -18.81 -30.04 -15.13
N ILE A 728 -18.25 -28.88 -15.50
CA ILE A 728 -18.68 -28.10 -16.66
C ILE A 728 -18.66 -28.98 -17.92
N ALA A 729 -17.63 -29.84 -18.03
CA ALA A 729 -17.52 -30.84 -19.09
C ALA A 729 -18.57 -31.96 -18.99
N SER A 730 -18.82 -32.52 -17.79
CA SER A 730 -19.78 -33.62 -17.56
C SER A 730 -21.25 -33.30 -17.84
N LEU A 731 -21.63 -32.01 -17.96
CA LEU A 731 -23.04 -31.57 -18.04
C LEU A 731 -23.59 -31.44 -19.47
N GLY A 732 -22.75 -31.07 -20.43
CA GLY A 732 -23.15 -30.77 -21.80
C GLY A 732 -24.32 -29.76 -21.92
N LYS A 733 -25.17 -29.95 -22.93
CA LYS A 733 -26.32 -29.06 -23.24
C LYS A 733 -27.64 -29.46 -22.56
N GLY A 734 -27.67 -30.48 -21.70
CA GLY A 734 -28.94 -31.04 -21.23
C GLY A 734 -28.90 -31.98 -20.03
N GLY A 735 -27.73 -32.21 -19.40
CA GLY A 735 -27.70 -32.93 -18.13
C GLY A 735 -28.54 -32.20 -17.07
N ASP A 736 -29.28 -32.98 -16.26
CA ASP A 736 -29.98 -32.44 -15.10
C ASP A 736 -28.91 -31.86 -14.17
N PHE A 737 -28.78 -30.53 -14.21
CA PHE A 737 -27.68 -29.90 -13.52
C PHE A 737 -27.85 -30.04 -12.02
N ALA A 738 -29.06 -30.25 -11.45
CA ALA A 738 -29.38 -30.47 -10.03
C ALA A 738 -28.85 -31.78 -9.43
N ALA A 739 -28.23 -32.59 -10.30
CA ALA A 739 -28.21 -34.04 -10.18
C ALA A 739 -26.94 -34.63 -10.80
N THR A 740 -26.65 -34.31 -12.07
CA THR A 740 -25.32 -34.38 -12.72
C THR A 740 -24.37 -33.33 -12.15
N ALA A 741 -24.78 -32.64 -11.09
CA ALA A 741 -23.82 -32.10 -10.14
C ALA A 741 -23.99 -32.57 -8.65
N LYS A 742 -24.58 -33.79 -8.39
CA LYS A 742 -24.43 -34.60 -7.14
C LYS A 742 -23.86 -36.08 -7.05
N ALA A 743 -23.29 -36.83 -8.05
CA ALA A 743 -22.15 -37.82 -7.79
C ALA A 743 -20.83 -38.07 -8.69
N GLU A 744 -19.55 -37.48 -8.78
CA GLU A 744 -18.55 -36.26 -8.81
C GLU A 744 -18.03 -34.95 -7.91
N GLY A 745 -18.67 -34.25 -6.93
CA GLY A 745 -18.06 -33.61 -5.73
C GLY A 745 -18.87 -32.89 -4.62
N PHE A 746 -20.12 -32.51 -4.81
CA PHE A 746 -20.62 -31.21 -4.42
C PHE A 746 -22.06 -31.13 -3.90
N THR A 747 -22.44 -29.90 -3.57
CA THR A 747 -23.72 -29.53 -2.96
C THR A 747 -24.36 -28.28 -3.65
N THR A 748 -25.68 -28.25 -3.78
CA THR A 748 -26.27 -28.22 -5.15
C THR A 748 -27.46 -27.28 -5.48
N GLY A 749 -27.18 -25.99 -5.79
CA GLY A 749 -27.91 -24.71 -5.62
C GLY A 749 -29.09 -24.26 -6.51
N SER A 750 -30.19 -23.99 -5.83
CA SER A 750 -31.22 -23.02 -6.15
C SER A 750 -31.77 -22.52 -4.81
N LEU A 751 -32.31 -21.35 -4.62
CA LEU A 751 -32.00 -20.02 -5.13
C LEU A 751 -33.00 -19.34 -6.13
N PRO A 752 -34.11 -18.79 -5.59
CA PRO A 752 -35.02 -17.82 -6.22
C PRO A 752 -34.46 -16.63 -7.03
N ALA A 753 -35.00 -16.41 -8.25
CA ALA A 753 -34.74 -15.31 -9.22
C ALA A 753 -34.09 -14.05 -8.60
N PHE A 754 -32.95 -13.51 -9.09
CA PHE A 754 -32.16 -12.50 -8.33
C PHE A 754 -31.13 -11.59 -9.05
N SER A 755 -30.58 -10.61 -8.29
CA SER A 755 -29.93 -9.40 -8.87
C SER A 755 -28.76 -8.70 -8.11
N ARG A 756 -28.46 -7.44 -8.51
CA ARG A 756 -27.33 -6.57 -8.08
C ARG A 756 -27.66 -5.43 -7.11
N ALA A 757 -28.91 -5.13 -6.80
CA ALA A 757 -29.28 -4.16 -5.77
C ALA A 757 -30.25 -4.78 -4.74
N GLU A 758 -31.28 -5.51 -5.13
CA GLU A 758 -31.93 -6.48 -4.24
C GLU A 758 -31.03 -7.72 -4.11
N PRO A 759 -30.53 -7.97 -2.91
CA PRO A 759 -28.84 -9.29 -2.93
C PRO A 759 -28.80 -10.76 -2.79
N PRO A 760 -29.90 -11.37 -2.44
CA PRO A 760 -29.86 -12.43 -1.45
C PRO A 760 -29.21 -12.13 -0.03
N LYS A 761 -30.07 -12.21 1.03
CA LYS A 761 -30.16 -11.88 2.50
C LYS A 761 -30.34 -13.05 3.51
N ASP A 762 -30.15 -14.28 3.13
CA ASP A 762 -30.38 -15.46 3.97
C ASP A 762 -29.36 -16.43 3.45
N ARG A 763 -28.13 -15.89 3.37
CA ARG A 763 -27.27 -16.17 2.22
C ARG A 763 -26.18 -17.15 2.52
N GLY A 764 -26.08 -17.51 3.79
CA GLY A 764 -24.81 -17.81 4.39
C GLY A 764 -23.86 -16.62 4.18
N SER A 765 -23.08 -16.65 3.10
CA SER A 765 -21.61 -16.61 3.21
C SER A 765 -20.52 -16.40 2.07
N LEU A 766 -20.55 -16.20 0.69
CA LEU A 766 -20.17 -16.78 -0.70
C LEU A 766 -19.44 -15.62 -1.40
N PRO A 767 -18.40 -15.83 -2.23
CA PRO A 767 -17.28 -14.91 -2.30
C PRO A 767 -17.57 -13.68 -3.12
N PRO A 768 -17.20 -12.46 -2.71
CA PRO A 768 -17.34 -11.22 -3.48
C PRO A 768 -17.05 -11.18 -5.01
N GLY A 769 -16.51 -12.24 -5.64
CA GLY A 769 -16.57 -12.45 -7.10
C GLY A 769 -17.85 -13.11 -7.67
N VAL A 770 -18.68 -13.80 -6.87
CA VAL A 770 -19.67 -14.77 -7.34
C VAL A 770 -21.18 -14.42 -7.17
N LEU A 771 -21.62 -13.19 -6.80
CA LEU A 771 -23.02 -12.66 -6.97
C LEU A 771 -23.12 -12.14 -8.44
N LEU A 772 -22.07 -12.34 -9.25
CA LEU A 772 -21.74 -11.62 -10.48
C LEU A 772 -21.92 -12.48 -11.75
N ALA A 773 -20.94 -13.28 -12.17
CA ALA A 773 -20.91 -14.10 -13.40
C ALA A 773 -22.26 -14.64 -13.95
N ALA A 774 -23.16 -15.40 -13.31
CA ALA A 774 -24.49 -15.78 -13.88
C ALA A 774 -25.54 -14.70 -13.97
N VAL A 775 -25.41 -13.63 -13.19
CA VAL A 775 -26.10 -12.39 -13.51
C VAL A 775 -25.62 -11.87 -14.88
N GLN A 776 -24.45 -12.33 -15.36
CA GLN A 776 -23.89 -12.21 -16.72
C GLN A 776 -24.06 -13.49 -17.61
N THR A 777 -24.18 -14.72 -17.08
CA THR A 777 -24.29 -15.99 -17.83
C THR A 777 -25.71 -16.20 -18.38
N PRO A 778 -25.88 -16.63 -19.64
CA PRO A 778 -27.20 -16.81 -20.25
C PRO A 778 -28.05 -17.89 -19.56
N ALA A 779 -29.37 -17.70 -19.59
CA ALA A 779 -30.33 -18.72 -19.14
C ALA A 779 -30.07 -20.07 -19.85
N GLY A 780 -30.08 -21.16 -19.07
CA GLY A 780 -29.67 -22.50 -19.48
C GLY A 780 -28.16 -22.80 -19.43
N GLN A 781 -27.27 -21.83 -19.21
CA GLN A 781 -25.80 -21.99 -19.39
C GLN A 781 -24.97 -21.85 -18.11
N ILE A 782 -23.81 -22.51 -18.11
CA ILE A 782 -22.88 -22.71 -16.98
C ILE A 782 -21.82 -21.59 -16.98
N ALA A 783 -21.38 -21.12 -15.81
CA ALA A 783 -20.27 -20.16 -15.70
C ALA A 783 -18.89 -20.85 -15.61
N GLU A 784 -17.82 -20.08 -15.49
CA GLU A 784 -16.48 -20.59 -15.12
C GLU A 784 -16.30 -20.66 -13.57
N PRO A 785 -15.39 -21.48 -13.03
CA PRO A 785 -15.23 -21.66 -11.58
C PRO A 785 -14.56 -20.46 -10.85
N VAL A 786 -15.24 -19.86 -9.87
CA VAL A 786 -14.82 -18.60 -9.22
C VAL A 786 -14.46 -18.75 -7.72
N ARG A 787 -13.22 -18.41 -7.34
CA ARG A 787 -12.58 -18.60 -5.99
C ARG A 787 -13.08 -17.68 -4.86
N GLY A 788 -12.67 -17.95 -3.61
CA GLY A 788 -13.14 -17.19 -2.44
C GLY A 788 -12.66 -17.59 -1.03
N GLU A 789 -13.22 -16.94 0.00
CA GLU A 789 -12.90 -17.14 1.44
C GLU A 789 -13.87 -18.08 2.19
N GLY A 790 -14.80 -18.66 1.43
CA GLY A 790 -15.58 -19.86 1.71
C GLY A 790 -15.46 -20.81 0.51
N GLY A 791 -15.28 -20.30 -0.75
CA GLY A 791 -14.36 -20.80 -1.83
C GLY A 791 -14.70 -20.74 -3.35
N VAL A 792 -14.34 -21.76 -4.18
CA VAL A 792 -14.56 -21.93 -5.67
C VAL A 792 -16.03 -22.16 -6.09
N TYR A 793 -16.45 -21.78 -7.32
CA TYR A 793 -17.86 -21.82 -7.76
C TYR A 793 -18.24 -21.72 -9.26
N VAL A 794 -19.11 -22.62 -9.73
CA VAL A 794 -20.25 -22.43 -10.67
C VAL A 794 -21.53 -22.44 -9.84
N VAL A 795 -22.77 -22.53 -10.34
CA VAL A 795 -23.39 -21.62 -11.32
C VAL A 795 -23.75 -22.17 -12.71
N LYS A 796 -25.05 -22.42 -12.96
CA LYS A 796 -25.63 -22.39 -14.32
C LYS A 796 -26.97 -21.66 -14.25
N THR A 797 -27.16 -20.60 -15.04
CA THR A 797 -28.40 -19.82 -15.02
C THR A 797 -29.55 -20.70 -15.55
N LEU A 798 -30.77 -20.54 -15.03
CA LEU A 798 -31.93 -21.35 -15.44
C LEU A 798 -32.92 -20.53 -16.24
N GLU A 799 -33.56 -19.58 -15.57
CA GLU A 799 -34.43 -18.57 -16.15
C GLU A 799 -33.94 -17.18 -15.75
N ARG A 800 -34.45 -16.16 -16.44
CA ARG A 800 -34.25 -14.74 -16.12
C ARG A 800 -35.61 -14.07 -16.23
N GLN A 801 -36.07 -13.45 -15.16
CA GLN A 801 -37.30 -12.68 -15.17
C GLN A 801 -36.94 -11.25 -15.63
N PRO A 802 -37.63 -10.66 -16.62
CA PRO A 802 -37.44 -9.25 -16.96
C PRO A 802 -37.80 -8.38 -15.75
N ALA A 803 -37.06 -7.31 -15.51
CA ALA A 803 -37.38 -6.42 -14.40
C ALA A 803 -38.79 -5.80 -14.56
N PRO A 804 -39.56 -5.64 -13.48
CA PRO A 804 -40.79 -4.85 -13.49
C PRO A 804 -40.49 -3.40 -13.91
N ALA A 805 -41.07 -2.99 -15.04
CA ALA A 805 -40.72 -1.75 -15.75
C ALA A 805 -41.06 -0.46 -14.97
N ASP A 806 -42.00 -0.54 -14.03
CA ASP A 806 -42.44 0.54 -13.14
C ASP A 806 -41.41 0.96 -12.09
N GLY A 807 -40.36 0.14 -11.88
CA GLY A 807 -39.17 0.51 -11.11
C GLY A 807 -38.03 1.11 -11.94
N PHE A 808 -37.93 0.78 -13.23
CA PHE A 808 -36.81 1.13 -14.11
C PHE A 808 -36.58 2.64 -14.16
N GLU A 809 -37.62 3.43 -14.41
CA GLU A 809 -37.53 4.90 -14.57
C GLU A 809 -37.03 5.65 -13.32
N LYS A 810 -37.01 5.02 -12.14
CA LYS A 810 -36.46 5.61 -10.91
C LYS A 810 -34.96 5.36 -10.73
N GLU A 811 -34.42 4.31 -11.33
CA GLU A 811 -32.99 3.96 -11.25
C GLU A 811 -32.22 4.20 -12.58
N ARG A 812 -32.96 4.42 -13.67
CA ARG A 812 -32.48 4.61 -15.06
C ARG A 812 -31.23 5.48 -15.16
N SER A 813 -31.26 6.72 -14.66
CA SER A 813 -30.15 7.67 -14.81
C SER A 813 -28.85 7.23 -14.11
N ASP A 814 -28.95 6.56 -12.95
CA ASP A 814 -27.75 6.14 -12.21
C ASP A 814 -27.20 4.82 -12.71
N LEU A 815 -28.06 3.93 -13.22
CA LEU A 815 -27.63 2.77 -14.00
C LEU A 815 -26.99 3.15 -15.32
N GLU A 816 -27.53 4.15 -16.03
CA GLU A 816 -26.98 4.65 -17.29
C GLU A 816 -25.55 5.16 -17.09
N LYS A 817 -25.31 5.98 -16.06
CA LYS A 817 -23.95 6.40 -15.63
C LYS A 817 -23.06 5.20 -15.28
N GLN A 818 -23.56 4.26 -14.47
CA GLN A 818 -22.78 3.12 -13.99
C GLN A 818 -22.33 2.19 -15.12
N VAL A 819 -23.23 1.86 -16.06
CA VAL A 819 -22.93 1.01 -17.22
C VAL A 819 -22.06 1.77 -18.23
N LEU A 820 -22.30 3.06 -18.44
CA LEU A 820 -21.45 3.90 -19.29
C LEU A 820 -20.00 3.92 -18.81
N GLU A 821 -19.76 4.16 -17.51
CA GLU A 821 -18.40 4.12 -16.95
C GLU A 821 -17.78 2.71 -17.00
N GLN A 822 -18.56 1.64 -16.80
CA GLN A 822 -18.05 0.27 -16.97
C GLN A 822 -17.61 0.01 -18.43
N LYS A 823 -18.42 0.41 -19.42
CA LYS A 823 -18.04 0.29 -20.84
C LYS A 823 -16.85 1.17 -21.22
N ARG A 824 -16.72 2.36 -20.60
CA ARG A 824 -15.57 3.28 -20.75
C ARG A 824 -14.28 2.69 -20.21
N ALA A 825 -14.32 1.99 -19.08
CA ALA A 825 -13.15 1.29 -18.55
C ALA A 825 -12.70 0.15 -19.49
N LEU A 826 -13.65 -0.71 -19.93
CA LEU A 826 -13.36 -1.83 -20.82
C LEU A 826 -12.80 -1.38 -22.18
N ALA A 827 -13.39 -0.35 -22.81
CA ALA A 827 -12.90 0.18 -24.09
C ALA A 827 -11.46 0.73 -24.02
N TRP A 828 -11.07 1.27 -22.86
CA TRP A 828 -9.71 1.73 -22.60
C TRP A 828 -8.73 0.55 -22.42
N GLU A 829 -9.10 -0.46 -21.62
CA GLU A 829 -8.28 -1.67 -21.44
C GLU A 829 -8.11 -2.47 -22.73
N ASP A 830 -9.18 -2.63 -23.53
CA ASP A 830 -9.15 -3.35 -24.80
C ASP A 830 -8.29 -2.62 -25.84
N TRP A 831 -8.34 -1.28 -25.88
CA TRP A 831 -7.46 -0.48 -26.74
C TRP A 831 -5.99 -0.64 -26.34
N ILE A 832 -5.67 -0.57 -25.03
CA ILE A 832 -4.31 -0.81 -24.52
C ILE A 832 -3.85 -2.23 -24.90
N ARG A 833 -4.69 -3.26 -24.69
CA ARG A 833 -4.38 -4.66 -24.99
C ARG A 833 -4.10 -4.88 -26.48
N GLY A 834 -4.88 -4.24 -27.35
CA GLY A 834 -4.68 -4.28 -28.80
C GLY A 834 -3.35 -3.65 -29.23
N ARG A 835 -2.92 -2.56 -28.57
CA ARG A 835 -1.60 -1.96 -28.83
C ARG A 835 -0.46 -2.82 -28.28
N LEU A 836 -0.57 -3.32 -27.05
CA LEU A 836 0.37 -4.27 -26.42
C LEU A 836 0.65 -5.49 -27.30
N ALA A 837 -0.40 -6.12 -27.85
CA ALA A 837 -0.28 -7.29 -28.73
C ALA A 837 0.49 -7.03 -30.04
N THR A 838 0.77 -5.77 -30.38
CA THR A 838 1.53 -5.36 -31.57
C THR A 838 2.87 -4.69 -31.25
N ALA A 839 3.20 -4.50 -29.97
CA ALA A 839 4.39 -3.80 -29.54
C ALA A 839 5.61 -4.75 -29.49
N LYS A 840 6.76 -4.28 -29.97
CA LYS A 840 8.06 -4.90 -29.72
C LYS A 840 8.56 -4.42 -28.36
N ILE A 841 8.74 -5.35 -27.42
CA ILE A 841 9.16 -5.07 -26.05
C ILE A 841 10.41 -5.88 -25.77
N GLU A 842 11.48 -5.20 -25.37
CA GLU A 842 12.73 -5.81 -24.91
C GLU A 842 12.97 -5.38 -23.47
N VAL A 843 13.34 -6.31 -22.59
CA VAL A 843 13.62 -6.04 -21.16
C VAL A 843 14.98 -6.63 -20.84
N GLY A 844 15.88 -5.83 -20.24
CA GLY A 844 17.24 -6.28 -19.94
C GLY A 844 18.08 -6.72 -21.16
N GLY A 845 17.68 -6.37 -22.38
CA GLY A 845 18.34 -6.79 -23.63
C GLY A 845 17.88 -8.15 -24.18
N GLN A 846 16.75 -8.70 -23.72
CA GLN A 846 16.09 -9.85 -24.35
C GLN A 846 14.65 -9.52 -24.78
N PRO A 847 14.14 -10.13 -25.87
CA PRO A 847 12.75 -9.94 -26.29
C PRO A 847 11.79 -10.56 -25.27
N ALA A 848 10.88 -9.75 -24.74
CA ALA A 848 10.03 -10.13 -23.60
C ALA A 848 8.57 -10.32 -24.02
N THR A 849 8.10 -11.57 -24.05
CA THR A 849 6.67 -11.88 -24.12
C THR A 849 6.01 -11.60 -22.78
N MET A 850 5.34 -10.44 -22.66
CA MET A 850 4.48 -10.06 -21.53
C MET A 850 3.37 -11.10 -21.33
N THR A 851 3.66 -12.13 -20.54
CA THR A 851 2.72 -13.19 -20.15
C THR A 851 2.20 -12.85 -18.76
N ARG A 852 0.93 -13.13 -18.50
CA ARG A 852 0.13 -12.51 -17.43
C ARG A 852 0.09 -13.32 -16.14
#